data_AF-A0A518DAC2-F1
#
_entry.id   AF-A0A518DAC2-F1
#
_cell.length_a   1.000
_cell.length_b   1.000
_cell.length_c   1.000
_cell.angle_alpha   90.00
_cell.angle_beta   90.00
_cell.angle_gamma   90.00
#
_symmetry.space_group_name_H-M   'P 1'
#
loop_
_entity.id
_entity.type
_entity.pdbx_description
1 polymer ?
#
loop_
_entity_poly.entity_id
_entity_poly.type
_entity_poly.pdbx_seq_one_letter_code
_entity_poly.pdbx_strand_id
1 'polypeptide(L)'
;MAALDRIIGEYFAEPEHSFWQWRDNGRTIAWRDGKTIAFAEELSAALERLAPSGLPKFGSLLLLFAATRDAWGVDGSEAGQLIGMLRLYCADKGKDIEVFAHRQLNHVLAGLHHLRRLEPALRTPLEAKLALAELVFEDSRSECPKEYAPRIADALRPGLMGLIESATWGKPCGAGPQWLLVVLDQLEAGLERVHPDAVRLRMKTGLLALPGPIPGELAPETLTPSRTPREFIEQLLDSPEHGGIARAAKQLIAGTTLPRRLSSPQQQETGGFSDIANRGTPDRLLLSELAQDGLTLAVRVAMNEAMYLHREVPPDTPRVQRAILVDSGVRAWGTPRVMIAAAALALLATAARGATHSVWRGRGAGLQEVDLTTETGLTDHLAVVEADPHLAEALPAFLQRIQEAGAATEAIVLIPEEALADPVFERALRDVKLERLYVATVNRDGEYRLTERWPRGEKLIRRAKIDLDALWASVGPKPLGIDDAELPAVLRTKKLPFRLPAPVDPQRSWSVDRWGALSISGDGRLLRWTEPTKGADELADNLGKGKLWWGAAECVQGKTSFIYGLQERPRFYRLDIAQRTLRASGLQCAKMQGVAYHNGMLFCVGRGVLGLLHPETGELVREVAVPRGLRWKSGRFFIDGPKQWHALSSNGENATLDPLPHSGSSEDPWVHIWDGVGMEGPVALTRQGAISVIAQPGKTILRFPEKIDQCHVNWVSPDGLCASVTAIGRRGETVALQYRLGPDAQVDRHYGDALDGRVAALVRQTPIRKRFAAIGLSESGRLALRTAKGVLAVDYQGTMAVLCPLPGRAILNRERPFETSANGRRGSLQFATAVWGDSCRAELDRRGLLHLIHHDPSVPEVSLVLAEGELTGACSNGQKFGREYFLRDDEGYLQRAAQRRELCEETVGRFVEAIRAAD
;
A
#
# COMPACT_ATOMS: atom_id res chain seq x y z
N MET A 1 -15.73 -50.08 -32.68
CA MET A 1 -14.28 -50.13 -32.98
C MET A 1 -14.02 -49.71 -34.42
N ALA A 2 -14.67 -50.33 -35.43
CA ALA A 2 -14.47 -49.98 -36.85
C ALA A 2 -14.57 -48.48 -37.25
N ALA A 3 -15.43 -47.69 -36.60
CA ALA A 3 -15.52 -46.24 -36.89
C ALA A 3 -14.38 -45.41 -36.29
N LEU A 4 -13.85 -45.81 -35.12
CA LEU A 4 -12.74 -45.12 -34.46
C LEU A 4 -11.42 -45.44 -35.16
N ASP A 5 -11.20 -46.71 -35.52
CA ASP A 5 -10.02 -47.15 -36.27
C ASP A 5 -9.95 -46.44 -37.63
N ARG A 6 -11.12 -46.19 -38.26
CA ARG A 6 -11.20 -45.36 -39.46
C ARG A 6 -10.77 -43.92 -39.22
N ILE A 7 -11.25 -43.26 -38.16
CA ILE A 7 -10.88 -41.87 -37.84
C ILE A 7 -9.38 -41.75 -37.53
N ILE A 8 -8.82 -42.70 -36.78
CA ILE A 8 -7.37 -42.77 -36.49
C ILE A 8 -6.58 -42.95 -37.78
N GLY A 9 -7.01 -43.88 -38.64
CA GLY A 9 -6.38 -44.12 -39.94
C GLY A 9 -6.41 -42.88 -40.84
N GLU A 10 -7.56 -42.20 -40.94
CA GLU A 10 -7.72 -40.98 -41.74
C GLU A 10 -6.86 -39.81 -41.21
N TYR A 11 -6.71 -39.67 -39.88
CA TYR A 11 -5.91 -38.58 -39.27
C TYR A 11 -4.40 -38.72 -39.52
N PHE A 12 -3.87 -39.95 -39.48
CA PHE A 12 -2.45 -40.24 -39.69
C PHE A 12 -2.11 -40.70 -41.12
N ALA A 13 -3.11 -40.79 -42.01
CA ALA A 13 -2.89 -41.14 -43.41
C ALA A 13 -2.19 -40.01 -44.16
N GLU A 14 -1.26 -40.39 -45.03
CA GLU A 14 -0.58 -39.47 -45.95
C GLU A 14 -1.52 -39.06 -47.10
N PRO A 15 -1.86 -37.76 -47.25
CA PRO A 15 -2.67 -37.31 -48.37
C PRO A 15 -1.99 -37.53 -49.73
N GLU A 16 -2.79 -37.62 -50.79
CA GLU A 16 -2.27 -37.68 -52.16
C GLU A 16 -1.47 -36.40 -52.47
N HIS A 17 -0.22 -36.56 -52.92
CA HIS A 17 0.74 -35.46 -53.11
C HIS A 17 1.15 -34.69 -51.84
N SER A 18 1.12 -35.31 -50.65
CA SER A 18 1.60 -34.70 -49.39
C SER A 18 3.09 -34.27 -49.41
N PHE A 19 3.45 -33.26 -48.60
CA PHE A 19 4.84 -32.83 -48.38
C PHE A 19 5.62 -33.76 -47.42
N TRP A 20 4.92 -34.61 -46.66
CA TRP A 20 5.51 -35.48 -45.65
C TRP A 20 5.19 -36.95 -45.94
N GLN A 21 6.01 -37.84 -45.38
CA GLN A 21 5.84 -39.29 -45.46
C GLN A 21 6.34 -40.00 -44.20
N TRP A 22 5.74 -41.15 -43.88
CA TRP A 22 6.23 -42.03 -42.82
C TRP A 22 7.53 -42.74 -43.24
N ARG A 23 8.46 -42.86 -42.30
CA ARG A 23 9.72 -43.62 -42.43
C ARG A 23 9.96 -44.46 -41.18
N ASP A 24 10.95 -45.35 -41.26
CA ASP A 24 11.41 -46.18 -40.15
C ASP A 24 10.27 -46.95 -39.48
N ASN A 25 9.37 -47.53 -40.31
CA ASN A 25 8.20 -48.29 -39.89
C ASN A 25 7.27 -47.52 -38.93
N GLY A 26 7.03 -46.24 -39.22
CA GLY A 26 6.12 -45.39 -38.45
C GLY A 26 6.75 -44.68 -37.25
N ARG A 27 8.09 -44.71 -37.12
CA ARG A 27 8.81 -44.03 -36.01
C ARG A 27 9.23 -42.61 -36.33
N THR A 28 9.39 -42.28 -37.60
CA THR A 28 9.90 -40.97 -38.02
C THR A 28 9.09 -40.47 -39.19
N ILE A 29 8.86 -39.15 -39.21
CA ILE A 29 8.19 -38.46 -40.31
C ILE A 29 9.21 -37.57 -40.99
N ALA A 30 9.25 -37.61 -42.32
CA ALA A 30 10.23 -36.90 -43.11
C ALA A 30 9.58 -36.17 -44.30
N TRP A 31 10.26 -35.13 -44.78
CA TRP A 31 10.02 -34.51 -46.08
C TRP A 31 10.23 -35.51 -47.23
N ARG A 32 9.79 -35.16 -48.45
CA ARG A 32 10.00 -36.00 -49.64
C ARG A 32 11.46 -36.18 -50.01
N ASP A 33 12.27 -35.16 -49.77
CA ASP A 33 13.73 -35.20 -49.92
C ASP A 33 14.44 -36.02 -48.84
N GLY A 34 13.72 -36.49 -47.81
CA GLY A 34 14.21 -37.33 -46.74
C GLY A 34 14.69 -36.62 -45.47
N LYS A 35 14.60 -35.29 -45.40
CA LYS A 35 14.89 -34.56 -44.15
C LYS A 35 13.86 -34.88 -43.07
N THR A 36 14.30 -35.09 -41.83
CA THR A 36 13.42 -35.38 -40.71
C THR A 36 12.59 -34.17 -40.28
N ILE A 37 11.28 -34.36 -40.11
CA ILE A 37 10.33 -33.39 -39.58
C ILE A 37 10.21 -33.56 -38.06
N ALA A 38 9.85 -34.77 -37.61
CA ALA A 38 9.60 -35.08 -36.21
C ALA A 38 9.70 -36.59 -35.94
N PHE A 39 9.98 -36.94 -34.69
CA PHE A 39 9.88 -38.32 -34.19
C PHE A 39 8.47 -38.58 -33.63
N ALA A 40 8.00 -39.83 -33.74
CA ALA A 40 6.66 -40.22 -33.29
C ALA A 40 6.44 -39.94 -31.80
N GLU A 41 7.47 -40.11 -30.96
CA GLU A 41 7.40 -39.88 -29.51
C GLU A 41 7.16 -38.40 -29.16
N GLU A 42 7.82 -37.49 -29.88
CA GLU A 42 7.64 -36.04 -29.68
C GLU A 42 6.23 -35.59 -30.11
N LEU A 43 5.69 -36.21 -31.17
CA LEU A 43 4.34 -35.95 -31.64
C LEU A 43 3.28 -36.55 -30.71
N SER A 44 3.53 -37.73 -30.13
CA SER A 44 2.63 -38.33 -29.13
C SER A 44 2.45 -37.38 -27.95
N ALA A 45 3.56 -36.88 -27.39
CA ALA A 45 3.53 -35.91 -26.29
C ALA A 45 2.76 -34.63 -26.67
N ALA A 46 2.92 -34.15 -27.91
CA ALA A 46 2.20 -32.97 -28.39
C ALA A 46 0.69 -33.21 -28.55
N LEU A 47 0.29 -34.34 -29.14
CA LEU A 47 -1.12 -34.69 -29.29
C LEU A 47 -1.79 -34.94 -27.93
N GLU A 48 -1.10 -35.59 -26.99
CA GLU A 48 -1.59 -35.79 -25.62
C GLU A 48 -1.85 -34.44 -24.92
N ARG A 49 -0.92 -33.49 -25.08
CA ARG A 49 -1.04 -32.14 -24.51
C ARG A 49 -2.19 -31.34 -25.12
N LEU A 50 -2.42 -31.47 -26.43
CA LEU A 50 -3.49 -30.75 -27.15
C LEU A 50 -4.87 -31.42 -27.03
N ALA A 51 -4.93 -32.71 -26.72
CA ALA A 51 -6.17 -33.50 -26.73
C ALA A 51 -7.36 -32.88 -25.97
N PRO A 52 -7.20 -32.24 -24.79
CA PRO A 52 -8.31 -31.61 -24.07
C PRO A 52 -9.01 -30.48 -24.85
N SER A 53 -8.29 -29.80 -25.75
CA SER A 53 -8.80 -28.70 -26.56
C SER A 53 -9.25 -29.15 -27.95
N GLY A 54 -8.93 -30.38 -28.35
CA GLY A 54 -9.12 -30.92 -29.70
C GLY A 54 -7.83 -30.85 -30.52
N LEU A 55 -7.71 -31.70 -31.54
CA LEU A 55 -6.46 -31.83 -32.30
C LEU A 55 -6.47 -30.96 -33.57
N PRO A 56 -5.34 -30.30 -33.91
CA PRO A 56 -5.16 -29.64 -35.19
C PRO A 56 -5.03 -30.66 -36.32
N LYS A 57 -4.97 -30.22 -37.57
CA LYS A 57 -4.61 -31.12 -38.69
C LYS A 57 -3.20 -31.62 -38.46
N PHE A 58 -3.00 -32.91 -38.69
CA PHE A 58 -1.69 -33.52 -38.47
C PHE A 58 -0.58 -32.80 -39.25
N GLY A 59 -0.86 -32.42 -40.51
CA GLY A 59 0.06 -31.63 -41.34
C GLY A 59 0.47 -30.28 -40.75
N SER A 60 -0.43 -29.59 -40.04
CA SER A 60 -0.13 -28.30 -39.39
C SER A 60 0.86 -28.48 -38.25
N LEU A 61 0.65 -29.51 -37.42
CA LEU A 61 1.57 -29.87 -36.34
C LEU A 61 2.95 -30.26 -36.90
N LEU A 62 2.99 -30.99 -38.02
CA LEU A 62 4.23 -31.37 -38.69
C LEU A 62 5.02 -30.16 -39.20
N LEU A 63 4.37 -29.18 -39.84
CA LEU A 63 5.05 -27.95 -40.28
C LEU A 63 5.62 -27.15 -39.11
N LEU A 64 4.87 -27.04 -38.01
CA LEU A 64 5.33 -26.39 -36.78
C LEU A 64 6.60 -27.09 -36.26
N PHE A 65 6.58 -28.42 -36.16
CA PHE A 65 7.70 -29.20 -35.66
C PHE A 65 8.90 -29.17 -36.61
N ALA A 66 8.67 -29.13 -37.93
CA ALA A 66 9.73 -28.96 -38.90
C ALA A 66 10.51 -27.67 -38.66
N ALA A 67 9.82 -26.55 -38.36
CA ALA A 67 10.45 -25.26 -38.09
C ALA A 67 11.31 -25.23 -36.81
N THR A 68 11.14 -26.19 -35.90
CA THR A 68 11.99 -26.34 -34.70
C THR A 68 13.33 -27.01 -35.00
N ARG A 69 13.46 -27.71 -36.14
CA ARG A 69 14.65 -28.46 -36.52
C ARG A 69 15.76 -27.56 -37.04
N ASP A 70 17.01 -28.03 -36.92
CA ASP A 70 18.16 -27.28 -37.42
C ASP A 70 18.28 -27.24 -38.94
N ALA A 71 17.68 -28.20 -39.63
CA ALA A 71 17.67 -28.26 -41.10
C ALA A 71 16.68 -27.28 -41.75
N TRP A 72 15.74 -26.68 -41.00
CA TRP A 72 14.68 -25.84 -41.56
C TRP A 72 15.23 -24.56 -42.20
N GLY A 73 14.87 -24.33 -43.47
CA GLY A 73 15.16 -23.07 -44.18
C GLY A 73 16.64 -22.86 -44.52
N VAL A 74 17.45 -23.91 -44.44
CA VAL A 74 18.91 -23.85 -44.74
C VAL A 74 19.16 -23.75 -46.25
N ASP A 75 18.45 -24.54 -47.04
CA ASP A 75 18.57 -24.57 -48.51
C ASP A 75 17.28 -24.12 -49.23
N GLY A 76 16.22 -23.81 -48.47
CA GLY A 76 14.92 -23.38 -48.99
C GLY A 76 14.11 -24.48 -49.70
N SER A 77 14.55 -25.73 -49.65
CA SER A 77 13.88 -26.86 -50.29
C SER A 77 12.48 -27.12 -49.73
N GLU A 78 12.24 -26.81 -48.46
CA GLU A 78 10.92 -26.96 -47.82
C GLU A 78 9.91 -25.98 -48.45
N ALA A 79 10.31 -24.71 -48.62
CA ALA A 79 9.51 -23.71 -49.32
C ALA A 79 9.28 -24.11 -50.78
N GLY A 80 10.32 -24.62 -51.46
CA GLY A 80 10.22 -25.11 -52.84
C GLY A 80 9.21 -26.26 -53.01
N GLN A 81 9.20 -27.22 -52.07
CA GLN A 81 8.22 -28.33 -52.07
C GLN A 81 6.79 -27.82 -51.89
N LEU A 82 6.54 -26.92 -50.93
CA LEU A 82 5.21 -26.35 -50.68
C LEU A 82 4.72 -25.48 -51.84
N ILE A 83 5.59 -24.66 -52.44
CA ILE A 83 5.29 -23.87 -53.64
C ILE A 83 4.94 -24.80 -54.81
N GLY A 84 5.71 -25.87 -55.01
CA GLY A 84 5.46 -26.87 -56.05
C GLY A 84 4.07 -27.50 -55.92
N MET A 85 3.67 -27.85 -54.69
CA MET A 85 2.33 -28.37 -54.39
C MET A 85 1.23 -27.35 -54.71
N LEU A 86 1.38 -26.08 -54.30
CA LEU A 86 0.39 -25.04 -54.61
C LEU A 86 0.30 -24.74 -56.10
N ARG A 87 1.41 -24.79 -56.85
CA ARG A 87 1.40 -24.60 -58.32
C ARG A 87 0.58 -25.66 -59.03
N LEU A 88 0.73 -26.93 -58.63
CA LEU A 88 -0.08 -28.03 -59.18
C LEU A 88 -1.58 -27.82 -58.96
N TYR A 89 -1.96 -27.10 -57.90
CA TYR A 89 -3.35 -26.75 -57.61
C TYR A 89 -3.90 -25.63 -58.48
N CYS A 90 -3.09 -24.58 -58.61
CA CYS A 90 -3.55 -23.30 -59.12
C CYS A 90 -3.58 -23.27 -60.65
N ALA A 91 -2.87 -24.21 -61.30
CA ALA A 91 -2.76 -24.33 -62.75
C ALA A 91 -4.11 -24.23 -63.49
N ASP A 92 -5.17 -24.82 -62.94
CA ASP A 92 -6.51 -24.88 -63.57
C ASP A 92 -7.58 -24.04 -62.85
N LYS A 93 -7.20 -23.20 -61.87
CA LYS A 93 -8.14 -22.48 -60.97
C LYS A 93 -8.16 -20.95 -61.15
N GLY A 94 -7.30 -20.41 -62.00
CA GLY A 94 -7.26 -18.97 -62.33
C GLY A 94 -6.32 -18.16 -61.44
N LYS A 95 -5.97 -16.95 -61.90
CA LYS A 95 -4.93 -16.09 -61.31
C LYS A 95 -5.22 -15.62 -59.88
N ASP A 96 -6.48 -15.39 -59.53
CA ASP A 96 -6.84 -14.87 -58.20
C ASP A 96 -6.60 -15.90 -57.09
N ILE A 97 -6.89 -17.18 -57.35
CA ILE A 97 -6.63 -18.28 -56.42
C ILE A 97 -5.13 -18.50 -56.26
N GLU A 98 -4.37 -18.37 -57.35
CA GLU A 98 -2.91 -18.46 -57.32
C GLU A 98 -2.30 -17.36 -56.42
N VAL A 99 -2.74 -16.11 -56.59
CA VAL A 99 -2.26 -14.98 -55.77
C VAL A 99 -2.61 -15.17 -54.30
N PHE A 100 -3.84 -15.60 -53.99
CA PHE A 100 -4.27 -15.88 -52.62
C PHE A 100 -3.41 -16.97 -51.97
N ALA A 101 -3.23 -18.12 -52.64
CA ALA A 101 -2.47 -19.25 -52.12
C ALA A 101 -0.99 -18.90 -51.87
N HIS A 102 -0.36 -18.16 -52.80
CA HIS A 102 1.02 -17.70 -52.61
C HIS A 102 1.14 -16.69 -51.46
N ARG A 103 0.17 -15.78 -51.30
CA ARG A 103 0.17 -14.82 -50.19
C ARG A 103 0.10 -15.53 -48.84
N GLN A 104 -0.83 -16.47 -48.70
CA GLN A 104 -1.00 -17.25 -47.47
C GLN A 104 0.25 -18.07 -47.15
N LEU A 105 0.81 -18.78 -48.14
CA LEU A 105 2.05 -19.54 -47.95
C LEU A 105 3.21 -18.63 -47.50
N ASN A 106 3.38 -17.47 -48.13
CA ASN A 106 4.44 -16.53 -47.76
C ASN A 106 4.29 -16.02 -46.32
N HIS A 107 3.05 -15.76 -45.88
CA HIS A 107 2.78 -15.32 -44.50
C HIS A 107 3.11 -16.42 -43.49
N VAL A 108 2.65 -17.65 -43.73
CA VAL A 108 2.94 -18.80 -42.86
C VAL A 108 4.44 -19.13 -42.84
N LEU A 109 5.12 -19.12 -43.99
CA LEU A 109 6.58 -19.32 -44.06
C LEU A 109 7.33 -18.24 -43.27
N ALA A 110 6.91 -16.97 -43.37
CA ALA A 110 7.50 -15.90 -42.59
C ALA A 110 7.37 -16.16 -41.08
N GLY A 111 6.20 -16.60 -40.61
CA GLY A 111 5.96 -16.99 -39.21
C GLY A 111 6.82 -18.18 -38.77
N LEU A 112 6.93 -19.23 -39.58
CA LEU A 112 7.79 -20.39 -39.29
C LEU A 112 9.29 -20.02 -39.29
N HIS A 113 9.72 -19.13 -40.17
CA HIS A 113 11.09 -18.57 -40.13
C HIS A 113 11.32 -17.72 -38.87
N HIS A 114 10.32 -16.98 -38.40
CA HIS A 114 10.41 -16.24 -37.15
C HIS A 114 10.58 -17.19 -35.95
N LEU A 115 9.78 -18.26 -35.89
CA LEU A 115 9.90 -19.30 -34.86
C LEU A 115 11.31 -19.93 -34.85
N ARG A 116 11.86 -20.25 -36.03
CA ARG A 116 13.22 -20.80 -36.16
C ARG A 116 14.30 -19.87 -35.56
N ARG A 117 14.08 -18.55 -35.62
CA ARG A 117 15.01 -17.53 -35.07
C ARG A 117 14.94 -17.41 -33.54
N LEU A 118 13.99 -18.07 -32.87
CA LEU A 118 13.97 -18.14 -31.41
C LEU A 118 15.24 -18.80 -30.87
N GLU A 119 15.60 -18.41 -29.65
CA GLU A 119 16.69 -19.01 -28.87
C GLU A 119 16.51 -20.54 -28.79
N PRO A 120 17.58 -21.34 -28.89
CA PRO A 120 17.46 -22.81 -28.83
C PRO A 120 16.70 -23.33 -27.60
N ALA A 121 16.82 -22.66 -26.44
CA ALA A 121 16.10 -23.00 -25.22
C ALA A 121 14.56 -22.92 -25.35
N LEU A 122 14.05 -22.11 -26.30
CA LEU A 122 12.62 -21.86 -26.51
C LEU A 122 12.02 -22.63 -27.70
N ARG A 123 12.80 -23.50 -28.36
CA ARG A 123 12.31 -24.30 -29.51
C ARG A 123 12.84 -25.73 -29.58
N THR A 124 13.97 -26.04 -28.93
CA THR A 124 14.61 -27.37 -29.03
C THR A 124 14.12 -28.36 -27.96
N PRO A 125 14.04 -28.01 -26.66
CA PRO A 125 13.54 -28.92 -25.63
C PRO A 125 12.10 -29.37 -25.91
N LEU A 126 11.74 -30.59 -25.48
CA LEU A 126 10.39 -31.11 -25.65
C LEU A 126 9.35 -30.14 -25.07
N GLU A 127 9.56 -29.65 -23.85
CA GLU A 127 8.62 -28.73 -23.19
C GLU A 127 8.41 -27.42 -23.96
N ALA A 128 9.44 -26.94 -24.66
CA ALA A 128 9.33 -25.75 -25.50
C ALA A 128 8.51 -26.05 -26.77
N LYS A 129 8.69 -27.23 -27.39
CA LYS A 129 7.88 -27.68 -28.53
C LYS A 129 6.40 -27.84 -28.15
N LEU A 130 6.13 -28.37 -26.96
CA LEU A 130 4.76 -28.48 -26.42
C LEU A 130 4.15 -27.10 -26.19
N ALA A 131 4.88 -26.18 -25.55
CA ALA A 131 4.41 -24.81 -25.33
C ALA A 131 4.13 -24.08 -26.66
N LEU A 132 4.99 -24.25 -27.67
CA LEU A 132 4.78 -23.71 -29.02
C LEU A 132 3.53 -24.30 -29.69
N ALA A 133 3.30 -25.61 -29.56
CA ALA A 133 2.11 -26.25 -30.10
C ALA A 133 0.83 -25.71 -29.44
N GLU A 134 0.82 -25.57 -28.11
CA GLU A 134 -0.30 -24.96 -27.38
C GLU A 134 -0.53 -23.50 -27.82
N LEU A 135 0.52 -22.69 -27.93
CA LEU A 135 0.44 -21.30 -28.35
C LEU A 135 -0.16 -21.15 -29.75
N VAL A 136 0.30 -21.98 -30.69
CA VAL A 136 -0.12 -21.88 -32.09
C VAL A 136 -1.56 -22.38 -32.26
N PHE A 137 -1.95 -23.47 -31.58
CA PHE A 137 -3.22 -24.16 -31.85
C PHE A 137 -4.38 -23.82 -30.90
N GLU A 138 -4.22 -22.96 -29.89
CA GLU A 138 -5.25 -22.71 -28.87
C GLU A 138 -6.62 -22.27 -29.41
N ASP A 139 -6.65 -21.39 -30.43
CA ASP A 139 -7.88 -20.92 -31.09
C ASP A 139 -8.08 -21.54 -32.48
N SER A 140 -7.29 -22.55 -32.82
CA SER A 140 -7.39 -23.20 -34.13
C SER A 140 -8.67 -24.04 -34.21
N ARG A 141 -9.31 -24.06 -35.39
CA ARG A 141 -10.44 -24.95 -35.63
C ARG A 141 -9.98 -26.41 -35.53
N SER A 142 -10.41 -27.13 -34.49
CA SER A 142 -10.10 -28.55 -34.32
C SER A 142 -10.73 -29.37 -35.45
N GLU A 143 -9.95 -30.26 -36.06
CA GLU A 143 -10.46 -31.21 -37.06
C GLU A 143 -11.13 -32.41 -36.39
N CYS A 144 -10.59 -32.81 -35.24
CA CYS A 144 -11.13 -33.89 -34.43
C CYS A 144 -11.90 -33.34 -33.24
N PRO A 145 -13.18 -33.71 -33.05
CA PRO A 145 -13.92 -33.41 -31.84
C PRO A 145 -13.18 -33.91 -30.58
N LYS A 146 -13.31 -33.17 -29.47
CA LYS A 146 -12.67 -33.45 -28.17
C LYS A 146 -12.90 -34.88 -27.66
N GLU A 147 -14.02 -35.50 -28.06
CA GLU A 147 -14.40 -36.87 -27.69
C GLU A 147 -13.42 -37.94 -28.21
N TYR A 148 -12.85 -37.75 -29.40
CA TYR A 148 -11.95 -38.74 -30.03
C TYR A 148 -10.46 -38.38 -29.87
N ALA A 149 -10.15 -37.12 -29.51
CA ALA A 149 -8.80 -36.60 -29.43
C ALA A 149 -7.84 -37.40 -28.51
N PRO A 150 -8.23 -37.82 -27.28
CA PRO A 150 -7.36 -38.64 -26.43
C PRO A 150 -7.02 -40.00 -27.08
N ARG A 151 -7.99 -40.61 -27.78
CA ARG A 151 -7.79 -41.92 -28.43
C ARG A 151 -6.92 -41.83 -29.67
N ILE A 152 -6.95 -40.71 -30.39
CA ILE A 152 -6.04 -40.45 -31.51
C ILE A 152 -4.63 -40.17 -31.00
N ALA A 153 -4.49 -39.39 -29.92
CA ALA A 153 -3.19 -39.14 -29.29
C ALA A 153 -2.53 -40.46 -28.83
N ASP A 154 -3.32 -41.35 -28.19
CA ASP A 154 -2.88 -42.68 -27.77
C ASP A 154 -2.53 -43.64 -28.91
N ALA A 155 -2.91 -43.34 -30.15
CA ALA A 155 -2.75 -44.24 -31.30
C ALA A 155 -1.36 -44.18 -31.96
N LEU A 156 -0.49 -43.23 -31.59
CA LEU A 156 0.93 -43.18 -31.98
C LEU A 156 1.77 -44.25 -31.24
N ARG A 157 1.30 -45.50 -31.25
CA ARG A 157 1.92 -46.68 -30.63
C ARG A 157 2.22 -47.76 -31.67
N PRO A 158 3.04 -48.77 -31.35
CA PRO A 158 3.32 -49.88 -32.27
C PRO A 158 2.03 -50.53 -32.78
N GLY A 159 1.84 -50.57 -34.11
CA GLY A 159 0.63 -51.09 -34.77
C GLY A 159 -0.10 -50.08 -35.66
N LEU A 160 0.21 -48.78 -35.54
CA LEU A 160 -0.39 -47.71 -36.36
C LEU A 160 -0.24 -47.95 -37.87
N MET A 161 0.95 -48.38 -38.33
CA MET A 161 1.19 -48.62 -39.76
C MET A 161 0.27 -49.71 -40.33
N GLY A 162 0.03 -50.78 -39.59
CA GLY A 162 -0.92 -51.82 -40.00
C GLY A 162 -2.35 -51.29 -40.08
N LEU A 163 -2.72 -50.35 -39.21
CA LEU A 163 -4.03 -49.69 -39.23
C LEU A 163 -4.17 -48.75 -40.43
N ILE A 164 -3.15 -47.94 -40.74
CA ILE A 164 -3.09 -47.07 -41.92
C ILE A 164 -3.15 -47.90 -43.22
N GLU A 165 -2.40 -49.00 -43.31
CA GLU A 165 -2.37 -49.89 -44.47
C GLU A 165 -3.68 -50.67 -44.63
N SER A 166 -4.33 -51.04 -43.53
CA SER A 166 -5.62 -51.75 -43.53
C SER A 166 -6.82 -50.85 -43.87
N ALA A 167 -6.66 -49.54 -43.76
CA ALA A 167 -7.66 -48.54 -44.13
C ALA A 167 -7.80 -48.47 -45.67
N THR A 168 -8.38 -49.52 -46.26
CA THR A 168 -8.60 -49.72 -47.70
C THR A 168 -9.84 -48.99 -48.23
N TRP A 169 -10.38 -48.04 -47.48
CA TRP A 169 -11.60 -47.31 -47.83
C TRP A 169 -11.28 -45.93 -48.42
N GLY A 170 -10.75 -45.95 -49.64
CA GLY A 170 -10.48 -44.77 -50.45
C GLY A 170 -9.45 -43.83 -49.82
N LYS A 171 -8.25 -43.74 -50.42
CA LYS A 171 -7.42 -42.52 -50.28
C LYS A 171 -8.37 -41.33 -50.31
N PRO A 172 -8.32 -40.35 -49.39
CA PRO A 172 -9.29 -39.26 -49.34
C PRO A 172 -9.50 -38.69 -50.75
N CYS A 173 -10.60 -39.12 -51.39
CA CYS A 173 -10.81 -38.87 -52.82
C CYS A 173 -11.20 -37.40 -52.88
N GLY A 174 -10.25 -36.51 -53.21
CA GLY A 174 -10.57 -35.12 -53.52
C GLY A 174 -9.84 -34.02 -52.75
N ALA A 175 -8.80 -34.31 -51.97
CA ALA A 175 -8.02 -33.24 -51.33
C ALA A 175 -6.58 -33.24 -51.84
N GLY A 176 -6.41 -32.78 -53.09
CA GLY A 176 -5.10 -32.36 -53.60
C GLY A 176 -4.56 -31.16 -52.79
N PRO A 177 -3.87 -30.20 -53.40
CA PRO A 177 -3.28 -29.08 -52.65
C PRO A 177 -4.29 -28.17 -51.90
N GLN A 178 -5.60 -28.38 -52.04
CA GLN A 178 -6.62 -27.83 -51.13
C GLN A 178 -6.35 -28.19 -49.67
N TRP A 179 -5.89 -29.41 -49.39
CA TRP A 179 -5.53 -29.83 -48.04
C TRP A 179 -4.41 -28.95 -47.47
N LEU A 180 -3.43 -28.58 -48.31
CA LEU A 180 -2.34 -27.71 -47.90
C LEU A 180 -2.86 -26.32 -47.51
N LEU A 181 -3.83 -25.76 -48.23
CA LEU A 181 -4.44 -24.47 -47.86
C LEU A 181 -5.10 -24.53 -46.47
N VAL A 182 -5.77 -25.64 -46.14
CA VAL A 182 -6.36 -25.85 -44.78
C VAL A 182 -5.28 -25.99 -43.71
N VAL A 183 -4.17 -26.64 -44.03
CA VAL A 183 -3.00 -26.75 -43.13
C VAL A 183 -2.37 -25.38 -42.88
N LEU A 184 -2.23 -24.56 -43.92
CA LEU A 184 -1.69 -23.19 -43.80
C LEU A 184 -2.63 -22.28 -42.98
N ASP A 185 -3.94 -22.36 -43.22
CA ASP A 185 -4.97 -21.59 -42.51
C ASP A 185 -4.93 -21.83 -40.98
N GLN A 186 -4.72 -23.07 -40.53
CA GLN A 186 -4.60 -23.39 -39.11
C GLN A 186 -3.36 -22.81 -38.42
N LEU A 187 -2.30 -22.50 -39.17
CA LEU A 187 -1.05 -21.96 -38.65
C LEU A 187 -1.02 -20.44 -38.67
N GLU A 188 -1.67 -19.82 -39.66
CA GLU A 188 -1.62 -18.39 -39.97
C GLU A 188 -1.87 -17.50 -38.73
N ALA A 189 -3.01 -17.65 -38.05
CA ALA A 189 -3.33 -16.86 -36.86
C ALA A 189 -2.48 -17.25 -35.63
N GLY A 190 -2.10 -18.53 -35.53
CA GLY A 190 -1.36 -19.06 -34.40
C GLY A 190 0.09 -18.58 -34.32
N LEU A 191 0.75 -18.47 -35.46
CA LEU A 191 2.16 -18.07 -35.56
C LEU A 191 2.40 -16.61 -35.15
N GLU A 192 1.38 -15.74 -35.26
CA GLU A 192 1.47 -14.35 -34.81
C GLU A 192 1.65 -14.22 -33.30
N ARG A 193 1.25 -15.23 -32.52
CA ARG A 193 1.38 -15.26 -31.05
C ARG A 193 2.76 -15.71 -30.56
N VAL A 194 3.62 -16.15 -31.47
CA VAL A 194 4.91 -16.75 -31.12
C VAL A 194 5.95 -15.65 -30.91
N HIS A 195 6.19 -15.32 -29.64
CA HIS A 195 7.23 -14.40 -29.19
C HIS A 195 8.05 -15.02 -28.03
N PRO A 196 9.33 -14.65 -27.83
CA PRO A 196 10.16 -15.21 -26.78
C PRO A 196 9.51 -15.17 -25.38
N ASP A 197 8.88 -14.04 -25.03
CA ASP A 197 8.24 -13.85 -23.74
C ASP A 197 6.97 -14.68 -23.58
N ALA A 198 6.18 -14.83 -24.65
CA ALA A 198 4.98 -15.67 -24.65
C ALA A 198 5.33 -17.15 -24.45
N VAL A 199 6.38 -17.64 -25.11
CA VAL A 199 6.88 -19.01 -24.94
C VAL A 199 7.41 -19.21 -23.51
N ARG A 200 8.21 -18.27 -22.99
CA ARG A 200 8.72 -18.33 -21.60
C ARG A 200 7.58 -18.31 -20.59
N LEU A 201 6.58 -17.46 -20.79
CA LEU A 201 5.43 -17.35 -19.91
C LEU A 201 4.61 -18.64 -19.92
N ARG A 202 4.31 -19.17 -21.11
CA ARG A 202 3.57 -20.43 -21.28
C ARG A 202 4.30 -21.59 -20.60
N MET A 203 5.61 -21.69 -20.76
CA MET A 203 6.42 -22.71 -20.07
C MET A 203 6.41 -22.57 -18.54
N LYS A 204 6.32 -21.34 -18.01
CA LYS A 204 6.35 -21.08 -16.56
C LYS A 204 4.98 -21.22 -15.89
N THR A 205 3.91 -20.77 -16.54
CA THR A 205 2.60 -20.58 -15.90
C THR A 205 1.46 -21.33 -16.59
N GLY A 206 1.69 -21.85 -17.80
CA GLY A 206 0.62 -22.40 -18.66
C GLY A 206 -0.28 -21.33 -19.29
N LEU A 207 -0.03 -20.04 -19.04
CA LEU A 207 -0.87 -18.95 -19.54
C LEU A 207 -0.30 -18.31 -20.81
N LEU A 208 -1.19 -17.82 -21.68
CA LEU A 208 -0.83 -17.02 -22.87
C LEU A 208 -0.30 -15.62 -22.51
N ALA A 209 -0.96 -15.02 -21.53
CA ALA A 209 -0.66 -13.72 -20.96
C ALA A 209 -1.05 -13.81 -19.49
N LEU A 210 -0.32 -13.10 -18.62
CA LEU A 210 -0.79 -12.93 -17.25
C LEU A 210 -2.14 -12.22 -17.31
N PRO A 211 -3.11 -12.57 -16.44
CA PRO A 211 -4.34 -11.80 -16.31
C PRO A 211 -3.95 -10.33 -16.15
N GLY A 212 -4.57 -9.46 -16.96
CA GLY A 212 -4.34 -8.04 -16.81
C GLY A 212 -4.64 -7.63 -15.36
N PRO A 213 -3.86 -6.69 -14.79
CA PRO A 213 -4.17 -6.16 -13.47
C PRO A 213 -5.64 -5.69 -13.47
N ILE A 214 -6.32 -5.92 -12.35
CA ILE A 214 -7.71 -5.48 -12.18
C ILE A 214 -7.73 -3.98 -12.51
N PRO A 215 -8.66 -3.48 -13.36
CA PRO A 215 -8.66 -2.09 -13.80
C PRO A 215 -8.63 -1.13 -12.59
N GLY A 216 -7.46 -0.53 -12.32
CA GLY A 216 -7.24 0.34 -11.17
C GLY A 216 -6.00 0.04 -10.31
N GLU A 217 -5.33 -1.10 -10.50
CA GLU A 217 -3.99 -1.31 -9.96
C GLU A 217 -2.94 -0.67 -10.88
N LEU A 218 -2.22 0.33 -10.36
CA LEU A 218 -1.01 0.84 -11.00
C LEU A 218 0.02 -0.30 -11.06
N ALA A 219 0.75 -0.40 -12.17
CA ALA A 219 1.86 -1.33 -12.30
C ALA A 219 2.80 -1.20 -11.08
N PRO A 220 3.29 -2.31 -10.49
CA PRO A 220 4.18 -2.22 -9.34
C PRO A 220 5.40 -1.37 -9.72
N GLU A 221 5.59 -0.27 -8.98
CA GLU A 221 6.80 0.53 -9.09
C GLU A 221 7.97 -0.36 -8.67
N THR A 222 8.93 -0.58 -9.58
CA THR A 222 10.21 -1.22 -9.25
C THR A 222 10.87 -0.45 -8.12
N LEU A 223 10.97 -1.09 -6.95
CA LEU A 223 11.59 -0.50 -5.76
C LEU A 223 13.07 -0.20 -6.03
N THR A 224 13.56 0.95 -5.56
CA THR A 224 14.98 1.30 -5.66
C THR A 224 15.79 0.45 -4.67
N PRO A 225 16.99 -0.06 -5.06
CA PRO A 225 17.78 -0.93 -4.20
C PRO A 225 18.16 -0.22 -2.90
N SER A 226 17.75 -0.78 -1.77
CA SER A 226 18.07 -0.30 -0.43
C SER A 226 19.55 -0.51 -0.09
N ARG A 227 20.09 0.29 0.84
CA ARG A 227 21.49 0.16 1.30
C ARG A 227 21.62 -0.69 2.56
N THR A 228 20.53 -0.96 3.29
CA THR A 228 20.52 -1.75 4.52
C THR A 228 19.27 -2.64 4.68
N PRO A 229 19.35 -3.78 5.41
CA PRO A 229 18.20 -4.65 5.65
C PRO A 229 17.00 -3.97 6.34
N ARG A 230 17.25 -2.95 7.19
CA ARG A 230 16.17 -2.17 7.83
C ARG A 230 15.43 -1.29 6.83
N GLU A 231 16.17 -0.60 5.97
CA GLU A 231 15.58 0.19 4.89
C GLU A 231 14.80 -0.72 3.94
N PHE A 232 15.32 -1.91 3.64
CA PHE A 232 14.61 -2.88 2.81
C PHE A 232 13.27 -3.30 3.41
N ILE A 233 13.22 -3.63 4.71
CA ILE A 233 11.97 -3.95 5.40
C ILE A 233 10.98 -2.78 5.30
N GLU A 234 11.43 -1.54 5.50
CA GLU A 234 10.55 -0.37 5.40
C GLU A 234 10.06 -0.14 3.96
N GLN A 235 10.90 -0.36 2.94
CA GLN A 235 10.48 -0.32 1.53
C GLN A 235 9.42 -1.38 1.22
N LEU A 236 9.62 -2.62 1.70
CA LEU A 236 8.70 -3.72 1.47
C LEU A 236 7.32 -3.51 2.11
N LEU A 237 7.18 -2.65 3.14
CA LEU A 237 5.87 -2.35 3.75
C LEU A 237 4.87 -1.75 2.75
N ASP A 238 5.37 -1.07 1.72
CA ASP A 238 4.56 -0.49 0.65
C ASP A 238 4.32 -1.46 -0.54
N SER A 239 5.00 -2.62 -0.56
CA SER A 239 4.79 -3.64 -1.59
C SER A 239 3.45 -4.36 -1.36
N PRO A 240 2.54 -4.39 -2.35
CA PRO A 240 1.27 -5.11 -2.24
C PRO A 240 1.49 -6.63 -2.08
N GLU A 241 2.53 -7.17 -2.71
CA GLU A 241 2.86 -8.59 -2.68
C GLU A 241 3.65 -8.98 -1.41
N HIS A 242 4.65 -8.18 -1.05
CA HIS A 242 5.60 -8.52 0.01
C HIS A 242 5.34 -7.82 1.36
N GLY A 243 4.36 -6.91 1.45
CA GLY A 243 4.10 -6.11 2.66
C GLY A 243 3.73 -6.92 3.91
N GLY A 244 3.14 -8.11 3.73
CA GLY A 244 2.89 -9.04 4.85
C GLY A 244 4.18 -9.54 5.50
N ILE A 245 5.20 -9.86 4.69
CA ILE A 245 6.52 -10.30 5.15
C ILE A 245 7.22 -9.18 5.92
N ALA A 246 7.15 -7.95 5.40
CA ALA A 246 7.73 -6.79 6.06
C ALA A 246 7.12 -6.53 7.44
N ARG A 247 5.78 -6.61 7.56
CA ARG A 247 5.08 -6.49 8.84
C ARG A 247 5.51 -7.59 9.82
N ALA A 248 5.62 -8.83 9.36
CA ALA A 248 6.08 -9.95 10.17
C ALA A 248 7.54 -9.75 10.64
N ALA A 249 8.43 -9.37 9.73
CA ALA A 249 9.83 -9.09 10.03
C ALA A 249 9.94 -8.00 11.10
N LYS A 250 9.17 -6.92 10.96
CA LYS A 250 9.16 -5.80 11.91
C LYS A 250 8.72 -6.22 13.31
N GLN A 251 7.68 -7.04 13.43
CA GLN A 251 7.25 -7.61 14.72
C GLN A 251 8.32 -8.54 15.32
N LEU A 252 9.09 -9.25 14.48
CA LEU A 252 10.16 -10.15 14.91
C LEU A 252 11.47 -9.45 15.29
N ILE A 253 11.68 -8.16 14.98
CA ILE A 253 12.94 -7.45 15.30
C ILE A 253 13.27 -7.56 16.79
N ALA A 254 12.31 -7.36 17.69
CA ALA A 254 12.54 -7.51 19.13
C ALA A 254 12.83 -8.97 19.54
N GLY A 255 12.15 -9.92 18.87
CA GLY A 255 12.28 -11.37 19.11
C GLY A 255 13.55 -12.02 18.53
N THR A 256 14.27 -11.33 17.64
CA THR A 256 15.45 -11.85 16.92
C THR A 256 16.78 -11.28 17.42
N THR A 257 16.76 -10.52 18.52
CA THR A 257 17.98 -9.99 19.14
C THR A 257 18.85 -11.08 19.77
N LEU A 258 20.12 -11.18 19.36
CA LEU A 258 21.09 -12.13 19.90
C LEU A 258 21.85 -11.56 21.12
N PRO A 259 22.20 -12.38 22.12
CA PRO A 259 23.08 -11.97 23.22
C PRO A 259 24.46 -11.56 22.68
N ARG A 260 25.00 -10.41 23.15
CA ARG A 260 26.32 -9.94 22.74
C ARG A 260 27.42 -10.91 23.19
N ARG A 261 28.39 -11.21 22.31
CA ARG A 261 29.67 -11.81 22.73
C ARG A 261 30.41 -10.79 23.60
N LEU A 262 30.76 -11.18 24.81
CA LEU A 262 31.81 -10.50 25.57
C LEU A 262 33.12 -10.85 24.85
N SER A 263 33.70 -9.91 24.11
CA SER A 263 35.06 -10.09 23.58
C SER A 263 36.05 -10.19 24.74
N SER A 264 37.06 -11.03 24.59
CA SER A 264 38.17 -11.13 25.54
C SER A 264 38.81 -9.75 25.77
N PRO A 265 39.27 -9.43 27.00
CA PRO A 265 39.89 -8.15 27.31
C PRO A 265 41.19 -8.01 26.50
N GLN A 266 41.18 -7.16 25.47
CA GLN A 266 42.38 -6.84 24.71
C GLN A 266 43.07 -5.60 25.30
N GLN A 267 44.34 -5.80 25.62
CA GLN A 267 45.28 -4.82 26.15
C GLN A 267 45.79 -3.91 25.02
N GLN A 268 45.25 -2.71 24.91
CA GLN A 268 46.04 -1.58 24.40
C GLN A 268 45.61 -0.28 25.05
N GLU A 269 46.59 0.40 25.63
CA GLU A 269 46.41 1.33 26.74
C GLU A 269 46.49 2.78 26.26
N THR A 270 45.36 3.48 26.24
CA THR A 270 45.31 4.95 26.12
C THR A 270 44.63 5.54 27.36
N GLY A 271 45.26 6.54 27.97
CA GLY A 271 44.99 6.98 29.34
C GLY A 271 43.68 7.78 29.52
N GLY A 272 43.05 7.59 30.68
CA GLY A 272 41.91 8.35 31.19
C GLY A 272 42.00 8.52 32.72
N PHE A 273 41.05 9.26 33.29
CA PHE A 273 40.89 9.50 34.73
C PHE A 273 39.48 9.07 35.14
N SER A 274 39.32 8.25 36.19
CA SER A 274 37.99 7.81 36.66
C SER A 274 37.84 7.92 38.18
N ASP A 275 36.59 8.07 38.60
CA ASP A 275 36.13 8.07 39.99
C ASP A 275 35.97 6.63 40.55
N ILE A 276 36.05 6.46 41.87
CA ILE A 276 36.24 5.20 42.64
C ILE A 276 35.05 4.22 42.62
N ALA A 277 34.05 4.40 41.75
CA ALA A 277 32.87 3.55 41.76
C ALA A 277 33.16 2.04 41.48
N ASN A 278 34.37 1.68 41.01
CA ASN A 278 34.81 0.28 40.88
C ASN A 278 36.26 0.08 41.36
N ARG A 279 36.45 -0.06 42.68
CA ARG A 279 37.65 -0.61 43.40
C ARG A 279 38.98 -0.55 42.63
N GLY A 280 39.64 0.61 42.65
CA GLY A 280 41.06 0.74 42.32
C GLY A 280 41.97 0.30 43.47
N THR A 281 43.18 -0.14 43.15
CA THR A 281 44.24 -0.40 44.14
C THR A 281 44.98 0.91 44.48
N PRO A 282 45.49 1.11 45.72
CA PRO A 282 46.07 2.39 46.15
C PRO A 282 47.24 2.90 45.30
N ASP A 283 47.95 2.00 44.61
CA ASP A 283 49.02 2.31 43.65
C ASP A 283 48.54 3.10 42.42
N ARG A 284 47.23 3.29 42.24
CA ARG A 284 46.62 4.01 41.12
C ARG A 284 46.07 5.38 41.50
N LEU A 285 46.29 5.86 42.73
CA LEU A 285 45.98 7.23 43.11
C LEU A 285 46.79 8.20 42.24
N LEU A 286 46.16 9.30 41.79
CA LEU A 286 46.92 10.34 41.09
C LEU A 286 48.01 10.91 42.00
N LEU A 287 49.15 11.28 41.39
CA LEU A 287 50.23 11.98 42.09
C LEU A 287 49.75 13.24 42.80
N SER A 288 48.74 13.92 42.25
CA SER A 288 48.09 15.07 42.87
C SER A 288 47.27 14.73 44.11
N GLU A 289 46.74 13.51 44.23
CA GLU A 289 46.07 13.02 45.44
C GLU A 289 47.10 12.59 46.50
N LEU A 290 48.20 11.95 46.09
CA LEU A 290 49.32 11.59 46.98
C LEU A 290 50.09 12.81 47.51
N ALA A 291 50.00 13.94 46.83
CA ALA A 291 50.59 15.22 47.26
C ALA A 291 49.74 15.96 48.31
N GLN A 292 48.52 15.51 48.60
CA GLN A 292 47.68 16.09 49.65
C GLN A 292 48.13 15.64 51.04
N ASP A 293 47.80 16.43 52.06
CA ASP A 293 48.02 16.01 53.44
C ASP A 293 47.21 14.75 53.78
N GLY A 294 47.71 13.94 54.71
CA GLY A 294 47.13 12.63 55.02
C GLY A 294 45.69 12.69 55.55
N LEU A 295 45.27 13.80 56.17
CA LEU A 295 43.91 13.96 56.65
C LEU A 295 42.95 14.28 55.49
N THR A 296 43.35 15.20 54.60
CA THR A 296 42.60 15.55 53.39
C THR A 296 42.47 14.37 52.44
N LEU A 297 43.54 13.60 52.22
CA LEU A 297 43.50 12.38 51.43
C LEU A 297 42.53 11.36 52.05
N ALA A 298 42.55 11.16 53.37
CA ALA A 298 41.64 10.24 54.05
C ALA A 298 40.17 10.66 53.93
N VAL A 299 39.87 11.95 54.06
CA VAL A 299 38.51 12.49 53.87
C VAL A 299 38.05 12.29 52.43
N ARG A 300 38.89 12.61 51.44
CA ARG A 300 38.52 12.48 50.02
C ARG A 300 38.37 11.02 49.59
N VAL A 301 39.18 10.11 50.12
CA VAL A 301 38.99 8.66 49.91
C VAL A 301 37.68 8.20 50.56
N ALA A 302 37.35 8.66 51.77
CA ALA A 302 36.11 8.30 52.46
C ALA A 302 34.85 8.87 51.79
N MET A 303 34.95 10.06 51.18
CA MET A 303 33.85 10.73 50.47
C MET A 303 33.71 10.29 49.01
N ASN A 304 34.55 9.36 48.54
CA ASN A 304 34.61 8.93 47.13
C ASN A 304 34.92 10.10 46.16
N GLU A 305 35.86 10.97 46.54
CA GLU A 305 36.26 12.15 45.75
C GLU A 305 37.75 12.11 45.35
N ALA A 306 38.46 11.04 45.71
CA ALA A 306 39.86 10.85 45.32
C ALA A 306 39.94 10.32 43.88
N MET A 307 40.71 11.01 43.04
CA MET A 307 40.86 10.63 41.62
C MET A 307 41.92 9.52 41.43
N TYR A 308 41.58 8.53 40.60
CA TYR A 308 42.46 7.43 40.24
C TYR A 308 42.83 7.47 38.76
N LEU A 309 44.03 7.01 38.44
CA LEU A 309 44.46 6.74 37.07
C LEU A 309 43.76 5.45 36.60
N HIS A 310 42.75 5.59 35.74
CA HIS A 310 42.04 4.46 35.13
C HIS A 310 41.97 4.66 33.62
N ARG A 311 42.53 3.71 32.87
CA ARG A 311 42.68 3.82 31.42
C ARG A 311 41.41 3.28 30.75
N GLU A 312 40.56 4.16 30.25
CA GLU A 312 39.35 3.77 29.52
C GLU A 312 39.72 3.18 28.15
N VAL A 313 39.22 1.98 27.87
CA VAL A 313 39.33 1.32 26.57
C VAL A 313 38.06 1.66 25.78
N PRO A 314 38.15 2.32 24.60
CA PRO A 314 37.01 2.46 23.72
C PRO A 314 36.48 1.07 23.38
N PRO A 315 35.17 0.78 23.49
CA PRO A 315 34.65 -0.51 23.09
C PRO A 315 34.82 -0.67 21.58
N ASP A 316 35.83 -1.43 21.16
CA ASP A 316 35.95 -1.84 19.77
C ASP A 316 34.77 -2.76 19.45
N THR A 317 34.08 -2.49 18.34
CA THR A 317 32.95 -3.33 17.93
C THR A 317 33.53 -4.50 17.15
N PRO A 318 33.54 -5.74 17.69
CA PRO A 318 34.10 -6.86 16.96
C PRO A 318 33.38 -6.98 15.61
N ARG A 319 34.15 -7.19 14.54
CA ARG A 319 33.61 -7.50 13.21
C ARG A 319 33.02 -8.91 13.25
N VAL A 320 31.75 -8.99 13.60
CA VAL A 320 30.97 -10.24 13.67
C VAL A 320 30.37 -10.50 12.28
N GLN A 321 30.46 -11.74 11.80
CA GLN A 321 29.75 -12.19 10.61
C GLN A 321 28.48 -12.96 11.02
N ARG A 322 27.35 -12.66 10.38
CA ARG A 322 26.09 -13.39 10.59
C ARG A 322 25.82 -14.36 9.44
N ALA A 323 25.85 -15.65 9.75
CA ALA A 323 25.65 -16.75 8.82
C ALA A 323 24.28 -17.39 9.06
N ILE A 324 23.37 -17.31 8.08
CA ILE A 324 21.99 -17.80 8.20
C ILE A 324 21.74 -18.92 7.18
N LEU A 325 21.29 -20.09 7.64
CA LEU A 325 20.78 -21.17 6.80
C LEU A 325 19.25 -21.20 6.90
N VAL A 326 18.55 -21.09 5.77
CA VAL A 326 17.08 -21.09 5.69
C VAL A 326 16.54 -22.36 5.05
N ASP A 327 15.48 -22.92 5.64
CA ASP A 327 14.79 -24.11 5.13
C ASP A 327 13.84 -23.76 3.99
N SER A 328 13.86 -24.58 2.94
CA SER A 328 12.96 -24.53 1.79
C SER A 328 12.36 -25.89 1.46
N GLY A 329 12.47 -26.88 2.35
CA GLY A 329 11.88 -28.20 2.19
C GLY A 329 10.35 -28.19 2.21
N VAL A 330 9.72 -29.32 1.90
CA VAL A 330 8.26 -29.43 1.79
C VAL A 330 7.53 -29.09 3.09
N ARG A 331 8.17 -29.26 4.26
CA ARG A 331 7.60 -28.85 5.57
C ARG A 331 7.58 -27.33 5.77
N ALA A 332 8.36 -26.57 5.00
CA ALA A 332 8.28 -25.12 5.00
C ALA A 332 7.08 -24.59 4.22
N TRP A 333 6.35 -25.43 3.46
CA TRP A 333 5.24 -24.97 2.62
C TRP A 333 4.13 -24.23 3.39
N GLY A 334 3.63 -23.14 2.80
CA GLY A 334 2.62 -22.28 3.40
C GLY A 334 3.20 -21.20 4.32
N THR A 335 2.54 -20.97 5.47
CA THR A 335 2.92 -19.95 6.47
C THR A 335 4.37 -20.06 6.95
N PRO A 336 4.94 -21.26 7.24
CA PRO A 336 6.32 -21.37 7.71
C PRO A 336 7.35 -20.74 6.76
N ARG A 337 7.19 -20.86 5.44
CA ARG A 337 8.09 -20.25 4.44
C ARG A 337 8.11 -18.72 4.55
N VAL A 338 6.94 -18.11 4.66
CA VAL A 338 6.81 -16.65 4.85
C VAL A 338 7.47 -16.23 6.16
N MET A 339 7.22 -16.99 7.24
CA MET A 339 7.76 -16.73 8.57
C MET A 339 9.28 -16.91 8.63
N ILE A 340 9.85 -17.90 7.92
CA ILE A 340 11.29 -18.11 7.79
C ILE A 340 11.94 -16.91 7.09
N ALA A 341 11.37 -16.46 5.97
CA ALA A 341 11.87 -15.28 5.25
C ALA A 341 11.79 -14.01 6.13
N ALA A 342 10.67 -13.80 6.82
CA ALA A 342 10.49 -12.68 7.75
C ALA A 342 11.48 -12.72 8.93
N ALA A 343 11.70 -13.90 9.52
CA ALA A 343 12.65 -14.09 10.60
C ALA A 343 14.10 -13.89 10.13
N ALA A 344 14.45 -14.36 8.94
CA ALA A 344 15.75 -14.11 8.33
C ALA A 344 15.99 -12.61 8.12
N LEU A 345 15.03 -11.88 7.55
CA LEU A 345 15.07 -10.42 7.40
C LEU A 345 15.24 -9.69 8.73
N ALA A 346 14.47 -10.08 9.75
CA ALA A 346 14.57 -9.51 11.10
C ALA A 346 15.94 -9.80 11.75
N LEU A 347 16.50 -10.99 11.54
CA LEU A 347 17.85 -11.34 11.96
C LEU A 347 18.89 -10.51 11.18
N LEU A 348 18.73 -10.26 9.89
CA LEU A 348 19.64 -9.35 9.18
C LEU A 348 19.56 -7.91 9.72
N ALA A 349 18.35 -7.43 10.03
CA ALA A 349 18.09 -6.07 10.53
C ALA A 349 18.56 -5.81 11.97
N THR A 350 18.82 -6.85 12.76
CA THR A 350 19.33 -6.78 14.14
C THR A 350 20.84 -7.00 14.23
N ALA A 351 21.54 -7.12 13.10
CA ALA A 351 22.98 -7.26 13.09
C ALA A 351 23.68 -6.01 13.65
N ALA A 352 24.83 -6.19 14.28
CA ALA A 352 25.62 -5.07 14.80
C ALA A 352 26.04 -4.14 13.63
N ARG A 353 26.19 -2.83 13.90
CA ARG A 353 26.66 -1.88 12.87
C ARG A 353 28.03 -2.33 12.36
N GLY A 354 28.15 -2.52 11.04
CA GLY A 354 29.37 -3.01 10.38
C GLY A 354 29.54 -4.53 10.33
N ALA A 355 28.56 -5.32 10.80
CA ALA A 355 28.55 -6.77 10.65
C ALA A 355 28.31 -7.16 9.18
N THR A 356 29.09 -8.13 8.69
CA THR A 356 28.82 -8.77 7.40
C THR A 356 27.77 -9.87 7.57
N HIS A 357 27.02 -10.17 6.53
CA HIS A 357 26.01 -11.22 6.57
C HIS A 357 26.04 -12.06 5.30
N SER A 358 25.60 -13.30 5.45
CA SER A 358 25.54 -14.28 4.37
C SER A 358 24.37 -15.23 4.65
N VAL A 359 23.49 -15.40 3.67
CA VAL A 359 22.29 -16.24 3.77
C VAL A 359 22.36 -17.35 2.73
N TRP A 360 22.13 -18.58 3.16
CA TRP A 360 22.09 -19.75 2.30
C TRP A 360 20.78 -20.50 2.44
N ARG A 361 20.30 -21.03 1.31
CA ARG A 361 19.23 -22.02 1.21
C ARG A 361 19.85 -23.40 0.99
N GLY A 362 19.34 -24.42 1.66
CA GLY A 362 19.75 -25.81 1.39
C GLY A 362 19.12 -26.36 0.12
N ARG A 363 19.88 -27.18 -0.62
CA ARG A 363 19.41 -27.89 -1.82
C ARG A 363 20.06 -29.28 -1.86
N GLY A 364 19.35 -30.31 -1.39
CA GLY A 364 19.95 -31.60 -1.06
C GLY A 364 21.15 -31.42 -0.13
N ALA A 365 22.29 -32.03 -0.47
CA ALA A 365 23.55 -31.86 0.26
C ALA A 365 24.29 -30.53 0.02
N GLY A 366 23.80 -29.68 -0.88
CA GLY A 366 24.44 -28.42 -1.29
C GLY A 366 23.87 -27.17 -0.61
N LEU A 367 24.58 -26.06 -0.79
CA LEU A 367 24.13 -24.72 -0.39
C LEU A 367 24.01 -23.81 -1.61
N GLN A 368 22.94 -23.03 -1.64
CA GLN A 368 22.75 -21.94 -2.59
C GLN A 368 22.70 -20.62 -1.83
N GLU A 369 23.54 -19.66 -2.21
CA GLU A 369 23.50 -18.31 -1.64
C GLU A 369 22.28 -17.54 -2.14
N VAL A 370 21.68 -16.76 -1.24
CA VAL A 370 20.44 -16.00 -1.51
C VAL A 370 20.58 -14.61 -0.91
N ASP A 371 20.27 -13.59 -1.70
CA ASP A 371 20.20 -12.21 -1.19
C ASP A 371 18.76 -11.84 -0.82
N LEU A 372 18.41 -12.02 0.45
CA LEU A 372 17.09 -11.64 0.97
C LEU A 372 16.91 -10.12 1.12
N THR A 373 17.92 -9.29 0.86
CA THR A 373 17.84 -7.83 0.98
C THR A 373 17.43 -7.13 -0.32
N THR A 374 17.07 -7.91 -1.33
CA THR A 374 16.54 -7.44 -2.62
C THR A 374 15.17 -8.06 -2.88
N GLU A 375 14.30 -7.35 -3.60
CA GLU A 375 12.97 -7.86 -3.95
C GLU A 375 13.07 -9.09 -4.85
N THR A 376 13.98 -9.07 -5.83
CA THR A 376 14.26 -10.21 -6.70
C THR A 376 14.73 -11.42 -5.90
N GLY A 377 15.72 -11.26 -5.02
CA GLY A 377 16.25 -12.37 -4.23
C GLY A 377 15.26 -12.92 -3.20
N LEU A 378 14.40 -12.06 -2.61
CA LEU A 378 13.30 -12.49 -1.77
C LEU A 378 12.25 -13.29 -2.58
N THR A 379 11.86 -12.79 -3.75
CA THR A 379 10.89 -13.45 -4.64
C THR A 379 11.40 -14.81 -5.11
N ASP A 380 12.66 -14.86 -5.57
CA ASP A 380 13.33 -16.09 -6.01
C ASP A 380 13.49 -17.11 -4.88
N HIS A 381 13.66 -16.64 -3.64
CA HIS A 381 13.67 -17.50 -2.47
C HIS A 381 12.28 -18.13 -2.24
N LEU A 382 11.23 -17.29 -2.22
CA LEU A 382 9.85 -17.72 -1.95
C LEU A 382 9.28 -18.64 -3.04
N ALA A 383 9.74 -18.50 -4.28
CA ALA A 383 9.31 -19.32 -5.41
C ALA A 383 9.75 -20.78 -5.33
N VAL A 384 10.77 -21.11 -4.52
CA VAL A 384 11.35 -22.46 -4.44
C VAL A 384 10.78 -23.24 -3.27
N VAL A 385 10.42 -24.49 -3.54
CA VAL A 385 10.11 -25.52 -2.54
C VAL A 385 10.82 -26.80 -2.97
N GLU A 386 11.73 -27.29 -2.14
CA GLU A 386 12.46 -28.54 -2.36
C GLU A 386 11.60 -29.74 -1.91
N ALA A 387 11.79 -30.88 -2.56
CA ALA A 387 11.07 -32.11 -2.20
C ALA A 387 11.50 -32.69 -0.85
N ASP A 388 12.70 -32.33 -0.39
CA ASP A 388 13.26 -32.78 0.89
C ASP A 388 12.42 -32.28 2.08
N PRO A 389 12.27 -33.06 3.16
CA PRO A 389 11.46 -32.66 4.31
C PRO A 389 12.11 -31.57 5.19
N HIS A 390 13.43 -31.41 5.13
CA HIS A 390 14.23 -30.54 6.01
C HIS A 390 15.69 -30.42 5.55
N LEU A 391 16.48 -29.55 6.20
CA LEU A 391 17.87 -29.23 5.86
C LEU A 391 18.97 -30.22 6.31
N ALA A 392 18.64 -31.45 6.73
CA ALA A 392 19.63 -32.34 7.36
C ALA A 392 20.89 -32.59 6.51
N GLU A 393 20.72 -32.79 5.20
CA GLU A 393 21.84 -33.04 4.27
C GLU A 393 22.71 -31.80 4.00
N ALA A 394 22.15 -30.59 4.15
CA ALA A 394 22.85 -29.33 3.92
C ALA A 394 23.67 -28.84 5.14
N LEU A 395 23.40 -29.38 6.34
CA LEU A 395 24.10 -28.99 7.58
C LEU A 395 25.62 -29.15 7.48
N PRO A 396 26.19 -30.28 7.00
CA PRO A 396 27.65 -30.42 6.87
C PRO A 396 28.30 -29.35 5.98
N ALA A 397 27.69 -29.02 4.85
CA ALA A 397 28.18 -27.97 3.96
C ALA A 397 28.14 -26.59 4.62
N PHE A 398 27.11 -26.32 5.45
CA PHE A 398 27.00 -25.09 6.22
C PHE A 398 28.07 -24.97 7.30
N LEU A 399 28.36 -26.06 8.01
CA LEU A 399 29.45 -26.11 8.99
C LEU A 399 30.81 -25.84 8.36
N GLN A 400 31.06 -26.41 7.18
CA GLN A 400 32.30 -26.17 6.44
C GLN A 400 32.47 -24.67 6.15
N ARG A 401 31.42 -23.98 5.69
CA ARG A 401 31.46 -22.52 5.43
C ARG A 401 31.70 -21.69 6.69
N ILE A 402 31.13 -22.09 7.83
CA ILE A 402 31.37 -21.40 9.11
C ILE A 402 32.83 -21.56 9.55
N GLN A 403 33.42 -22.75 9.35
CA GLN A 403 34.82 -23.02 9.70
C GLN A 403 35.80 -22.27 8.79
N GLU A 404 35.50 -22.15 7.50
CA GLU A 404 36.30 -21.43 6.51
C GLU A 404 36.31 -19.90 6.71
N ALA A 405 35.26 -19.33 7.32
CA ALA A 405 35.08 -17.89 7.46
C ALA A 405 36.16 -17.19 8.32
N GLY A 406 36.85 -17.90 9.22
CA GLY A 406 37.95 -17.39 10.06
C GLY A 406 37.62 -16.24 11.03
N ALA A 407 36.43 -15.64 10.94
CA ALA A 407 35.92 -14.56 11.76
C ALA A 407 35.04 -15.06 12.92
N ALA A 408 34.69 -14.16 13.85
CA ALA A 408 33.70 -14.46 14.88
C ALA A 408 32.30 -14.56 14.23
N THR A 409 31.89 -15.79 13.87
CA THR A 409 30.62 -16.05 13.17
C THR A 409 29.48 -16.36 14.14
N GLU A 410 28.32 -15.75 13.89
CA GLU A 410 27.02 -16.11 14.47
C GLU A 410 26.31 -17.06 13.50
N ALA A 411 26.36 -18.35 13.79
CA ALA A 411 25.70 -19.38 12.99
C ALA A 411 24.23 -19.55 13.41
N ILE A 412 23.31 -19.42 12.45
CA ILE A 412 21.86 -19.47 12.67
C ILE A 412 21.22 -20.41 11.65
N VAL A 413 20.34 -21.29 12.11
CA VAL A 413 19.53 -22.18 11.27
C VAL A 413 18.05 -21.87 11.49
N LEU A 414 17.32 -21.59 10.41
CA LEU A 414 15.89 -21.27 10.41
C LEU A 414 15.10 -22.41 9.76
N ILE A 415 14.24 -23.06 10.53
CA ILE A 415 13.48 -24.25 10.11
C ILE A 415 12.04 -24.20 10.63
N PRO A 416 11.10 -24.95 10.05
CA PRO A 416 9.81 -25.22 10.68
C PRO A 416 9.98 -26.00 12.00
N GLU A 417 9.12 -25.77 12.99
CA GLU A 417 9.09 -26.55 14.25
C GLU A 417 8.88 -28.06 13.97
N GLU A 418 8.07 -28.37 12.95
CA GLU A 418 7.82 -29.72 12.45
C GLU A 418 9.09 -30.38 11.89
N ALA A 419 10.02 -29.61 11.31
CA ALA A 419 11.29 -30.12 10.79
C ALA A 419 12.29 -30.40 11.92
N LEU A 420 12.28 -29.59 13.00
CA LEU A 420 13.11 -29.83 14.17
C LEU A 420 12.73 -31.13 14.90
N ALA A 421 11.44 -31.47 14.91
CA ALA A 421 10.93 -32.70 15.53
C ALA A 421 11.24 -33.97 14.71
N ASP A 422 11.85 -33.85 13.52
CA ASP A 422 12.22 -35.01 12.71
C ASP A 422 13.43 -35.76 13.30
N PRO A 423 13.36 -37.09 13.52
CA PRO A 423 14.48 -37.85 14.04
C PRO A 423 15.76 -37.77 13.20
N VAL A 424 15.65 -37.61 11.87
CA VAL A 424 16.79 -37.51 10.97
C VAL A 424 17.50 -36.17 11.17
N PHE A 425 16.73 -35.08 11.17
CA PHE A 425 17.27 -33.75 11.42
C PHE A 425 17.82 -33.60 12.84
N GLU A 426 17.14 -34.15 13.85
CA GLU A 426 17.59 -34.10 15.24
C GLU A 426 18.96 -34.81 15.41
N ARG A 427 19.17 -35.95 14.74
CA ARG A 427 20.47 -36.63 14.72
C ARG A 427 21.53 -35.79 14.04
N ALA A 428 21.25 -35.26 12.85
CA ALA A 428 22.18 -34.40 12.12
C ALA A 428 22.57 -33.16 12.95
N LEU A 429 21.62 -32.58 13.68
CA LEU A 429 21.85 -31.44 14.57
C LEU A 429 22.68 -31.80 15.82
N ARG A 430 22.57 -33.04 16.34
CA ARG A 430 23.43 -33.52 17.45
C ARG A 430 24.89 -33.71 17.02
N ASP A 431 25.12 -34.04 15.75
CA ASP A 431 26.46 -34.22 15.21
C ASP A 431 27.18 -32.88 14.92
N VAL A 432 26.45 -31.75 14.98
CA VAL A 432 27.01 -30.41 14.85
C VAL A 432 27.88 -30.05 16.07
N LYS A 433 29.19 -29.93 15.84
CA LYS A 433 30.17 -29.55 16.87
C LYS A 433 30.59 -28.08 16.77
N LEU A 434 29.64 -27.17 16.96
CA LEU A 434 29.92 -25.73 17.10
C LEU A 434 29.90 -25.32 18.58
N GLU A 435 30.74 -24.37 18.97
CA GLU A 435 30.70 -23.80 20.33
C GLU A 435 29.34 -23.17 20.64
N ARG A 436 28.73 -22.53 19.62
CA ARG A 436 27.39 -21.95 19.68
C ARG A 436 26.72 -22.03 18.31
N LEU A 437 25.49 -22.54 18.29
CA LEU A 437 24.60 -22.56 17.14
C LEU A 437 23.24 -22.01 17.59
N TYR A 438 22.67 -21.08 16.83
CA TYR A 438 21.31 -20.63 17.06
C TYR A 438 20.35 -21.40 16.16
N VAL A 439 19.30 -21.96 16.74
CA VAL A 439 18.21 -22.61 16.00
C VAL A 439 16.96 -21.79 16.22
N ALA A 440 16.45 -21.25 15.11
CA ALA A 440 15.22 -20.48 15.07
C ALA A 440 14.13 -21.33 14.41
N THR A 441 13.05 -21.59 15.14
CA THR A 441 11.90 -22.36 14.64
C THR A 441 10.69 -21.48 14.45
N VAL A 442 9.92 -21.75 13.40
CA VAL A 442 8.60 -21.15 13.18
C VAL A 442 7.54 -22.24 13.03
N ASN A 443 6.30 -21.95 13.41
CA ASN A 443 5.18 -22.85 13.16
C ASN A 443 4.04 -22.18 12.40
N ARG A 444 3.03 -22.97 12.04
CA ARG A 444 1.88 -22.54 11.26
C ARG A 444 0.96 -21.56 12.00
N ASP A 445 1.03 -21.53 13.32
CA ASP A 445 0.25 -20.64 14.19
C ASP A 445 0.94 -19.28 14.43
N GLY A 446 2.04 -19.01 13.72
CA GLY A 446 2.78 -17.76 13.81
C GLY A 446 3.70 -17.68 15.03
N GLU A 447 3.96 -18.78 15.74
CA GLU A 447 4.96 -18.79 16.81
C GLU A 447 6.38 -18.85 16.24
N TYR A 448 7.26 -18.04 16.83
CA TYR A 448 8.69 -18.00 16.58
C TYR A 448 9.43 -18.34 17.88
N ARG A 449 10.42 -19.22 17.83
CA ARG A 449 11.30 -19.54 18.96
C ARG A 449 12.75 -19.49 18.52
N LEU A 450 13.60 -18.92 19.37
CA LEU A 450 15.04 -18.86 19.14
C LEU A 450 15.75 -19.54 20.31
N THR A 451 16.54 -20.56 19.99
CA THR A 451 17.27 -21.39 20.95
C THR A 451 18.76 -21.31 20.67
N GLU A 452 19.57 -21.05 21.68
CA GLU A 452 21.03 -21.19 21.64
C GLU A 452 21.40 -22.63 22.00
N ARG A 453 22.18 -23.31 21.16
CA ARG A 453 22.65 -24.68 21.35
C ARG A 453 24.17 -24.72 21.40
N TRP A 454 24.69 -25.62 22.23
CA TRP A 454 26.11 -25.96 22.35
C TRP A 454 26.23 -27.46 22.65
N PRO A 455 27.43 -28.07 22.63
CA PRO A 455 27.57 -29.53 22.70
C PRO A 455 27.00 -30.20 23.97
N ARG A 456 26.75 -29.43 25.04
CA ARG A 456 26.31 -29.93 26.35
C ARG A 456 24.86 -29.54 26.69
N GLY A 457 24.15 -28.84 25.82
CA GLY A 457 22.78 -28.42 26.11
C GLY A 457 22.26 -27.31 25.20
N GLU A 458 21.07 -26.86 25.54
CA GLU A 458 20.39 -25.79 24.82
C GLU A 458 19.68 -24.84 25.79
N LYS A 459 19.45 -23.61 25.33
CA LYS A 459 18.75 -22.58 26.09
C LYS A 459 17.84 -21.79 25.17
N LEU A 460 16.55 -21.70 25.55
CA LEU A 460 15.62 -20.81 24.91
C LEU A 460 16.02 -19.35 25.19
N ILE A 461 16.24 -18.56 24.13
CA ILE A 461 16.66 -17.17 24.19
C ILE A 461 15.46 -16.23 24.06
N ARG A 462 14.58 -16.53 23.09
CA ARG A 462 13.37 -15.73 22.79
C ARG A 462 12.23 -16.62 22.32
N ARG A 463 11.01 -16.15 22.56
CA ARG A 463 9.77 -16.63 21.96
C ARG A 463 8.92 -15.41 21.59
N ALA A 464 8.29 -15.46 20.43
CA ALA A 464 7.34 -14.46 19.95
C ALA A 464 6.16 -15.17 19.31
N LYS A 465 4.99 -14.53 19.30
CA LYS A 465 3.82 -14.99 18.56
C LYS A 465 3.33 -13.85 17.68
N ILE A 466 3.24 -14.12 16.38
CA ILE A 466 2.75 -13.18 15.40
C ILE A 466 1.27 -13.43 15.16
N ASP A 467 0.49 -12.37 15.17
CA ASP A 467 -0.90 -12.39 14.74
C ASP A 467 -0.94 -12.47 13.21
N LEU A 468 -1.14 -13.68 12.68
CA LEU A 468 -1.17 -13.93 11.24
C LEU A 468 -2.33 -13.21 10.55
N ASP A 469 -3.48 -13.07 11.21
CA ASP A 469 -4.64 -12.38 10.63
C ASP A 469 -4.33 -10.90 10.43
N ALA A 470 -3.58 -10.28 11.35
CA ALA A 470 -3.11 -8.91 11.21
C ALA A 470 -2.02 -8.72 10.13
N LEU A 471 -1.27 -9.77 9.76
CA LEU A 471 -0.28 -9.71 8.68
C LEU A 471 -0.93 -9.63 7.30
N TRP A 472 -1.99 -10.40 7.11
CA TRP A 472 -2.68 -10.58 5.83
C TRP A 472 -3.95 -9.72 5.69
N ALA A 473 -4.41 -9.11 6.79
CA ALA A 473 -5.37 -8.02 6.72
C ALA A 473 -4.79 -6.94 5.81
N SER A 474 -5.43 -6.73 4.67
CA SER A 474 -5.06 -5.67 3.75
C SER A 474 -5.19 -4.33 4.49
N VAL A 475 -4.07 -3.77 4.94
CA VAL A 475 -3.93 -2.32 5.15
C VAL A 475 -3.63 -1.68 3.79
N GLY A 476 -4.33 -2.17 2.75
CA GLY A 476 -4.38 -1.45 1.50
C GLY A 476 -5.01 -0.08 1.77
N PRO A 477 -4.59 0.98 1.05
CA PRO A 477 -5.34 2.23 1.09
C PRO A 477 -6.80 1.88 0.78
N LYS A 478 -7.72 2.17 1.70
CA LYS A 478 -9.15 2.04 1.38
C LYS A 478 -9.39 2.97 0.18
N PRO A 479 -9.75 2.46 -1.00
CA PRO A 479 -10.14 3.33 -2.09
C PRO A 479 -11.32 4.15 -1.60
N LEU A 480 -11.23 5.46 -1.80
CA LEU A 480 -12.25 6.41 -1.39
C LEU A 480 -13.41 6.31 -2.37
N GLY A 481 -14.42 5.54 -1.98
CA GLY A 481 -15.65 5.32 -2.72
C GLY A 481 -16.49 4.31 -1.97
N ILE A 482 -17.75 4.65 -1.71
CA ILE A 482 -18.72 3.68 -1.24
C ILE A 482 -19.23 2.99 -2.49
N ASP A 483 -18.85 1.72 -2.71
CA ASP A 483 -19.36 0.91 -3.81
C ASP A 483 -20.75 0.38 -3.41
N ASP A 484 -21.72 1.30 -3.42
CA ASP A 484 -23.11 1.03 -3.10
C ASP A 484 -23.98 1.56 -4.25
N ALA A 485 -24.58 0.61 -4.98
CA ALA A 485 -25.40 0.89 -6.15
C ALA A 485 -26.62 1.77 -5.82
N GLU A 486 -27.05 1.80 -4.55
CA GLU A 486 -28.20 2.58 -4.08
C GLU A 486 -27.88 4.05 -3.80
N LEU A 487 -26.61 4.48 -3.84
CA LEU A 487 -26.24 5.87 -3.61
C LEU A 487 -26.57 6.77 -4.80
N PRO A 488 -26.92 8.06 -4.55
CA PRO A 488 -27.01 9.07 -5.59
C PRO A 488 -25.80 9.09 -6.52
N ALA A 489 -26.01 9.28 -7.82
CA ALA A 489 -24.99 9.10 -8.86
C ALA A 489 -23.70 9.88 -8.62
N VAL A 490 -23.79 11.12 -8.13
CA VAL A 490 -22.61 11.96 -7.84
C VAL A 490 -21.75 11.44 -6.69
N LEU A 491 -22.28 10.52 -5.87
CA LEU A 491 -21.60 9.90 -4.73
C LEU A 491 -20.98 8.55 -5.09
N ARG A 492 -21.38 7.96 -6.23
CA ARG A 492 -20.79 6.74 -6.79
C ARG A 492 -19.48 7.02 -7.53
N THR A 493 -19.13 8.28 -7.79
CA THR A 493 -17.88 8.63 -8.47
C THR A 493 -16.69 8.63 -7.49
N LYS A 494 -15.52 8.14 -7.92
CA LYS A 494 -14.27 8.18 -7.13
C LYS A 494 -13.88 9.60 -6.67
N LYS A 495 -14.33 10.61 -7.44
CA LYS A 495 -14.07 12.03 -7.20
C LYS A 495 -15.38 12.79 -7.34
N LEU A 496 -15.81 13.45 -6.26
CA LEU A 496 -17.02 14.29 -6.28
C LEU A 496 -16.93 15.34 -7.41
N PRO A 497 -17.99 15.53 -8.22
CA PRO A 497 -17.95 16.43 -9.37
C PRO A 497 -17.85 17.92 -8.98
N PHE A 498 -18.18 18.27 -7.74
CA PHE A 498 -18.07 19.60 -7.15
C PHE A 498 -17.34 19.55 -5.80
N ARG A 499 -16.79 20.69 -5.40
CA ARG A 499 -16.22 20.97 -4.09
C ARG A 499 -17.34 21.12 -3.06
N LEU A 500 -17.06 20.73 -1.83
CA LEU A 500 -18.08 20.69 -0.79
C LEU A 500 -18.24 22.03 -0.09
N PRO A 501 -19.48 22.44 0.20
CA PRO A 501 -19.72 23.47 1.19
C PRO A 501 -19.40 22.87 2.56
N ALA A 502 -18.39 23.38 3.25
CA ALA A 502 -18.05 22.89 4.58
C ALA A 502 -17.67 24.03 5.52
N PRO A 503 -18.27 24.10 6.73
CA PRO A 503 -17.73 24.94 7.78
C PRO A 503 -16.40 24.36 8.25
N VAL A 504 -15.51 25.23 8.71
CA VAL A 504 -14.23 24.82 9.30
C VAL A 504 -14.33 24.93 10.80
N ASP A 505 -14.03 23.84 11.49
CA ASP A 505 -13.93 23.79 12.95
C ASP A 505 -12.49 24.15 13.34
N PRO A 506 -12.28 25.29 14.06
CA PRO A 506 -10.94 25.72 14.45
C PRO A 506 -10.16 24.67 15.25
N GLN A 507 -10.83 23.90 16.10
CA GLN A 507 -10.20 22.89 16.95
C GLN A 507 -9.81 21.62 16.20
N ARG A 508 -10.25 21.49 14.94
CA ARG A 508 -9.97 20.34 14.07
C ARG A 508 -9.33 20.76 12.76
N SER A 509 -8.75 21.96 12.72
CA SER A 509 -8.14 22.52 11.53
C SER A 509 -6.66 22.84 11.75
N TRP A 510 -5.87 22.67 10.71
CA TRP A 510 -4.47 23.05 10.68
C TRP A 510 -4.04 23.39 9.25
N SER A 511 -2.96 24.15 9.12
CA SER A 511 -2.36 24.45 7.83
C SER A 511 -1.18 23.52 7.57
N VAL A 512 -1.05 23.06 6.32
CA VAL A 512 0.10 22.31 5.82
C VAL A 512 0.78 23.17 4.77
N ASP A 513 2.08 23.43 4.94
CA ASP A 513 2.83 24.32 4.06
C ASP A 513 2.71 23.88 2.59
N ARG A 514 2.44 24.83 1.69
CA ARG A 514 2.21 24.67 0.24
C ARG A 514 1.06 23.74 -0.18
N TRP A 515 0.43 23.01 0.74
CA TRP A 515 -0.64 22.05 0.44
C TRP A 515 -2.03 22.52 0.87
N GLY A 516 -2.09 23.58 1.70
CA GLY A 516 -3.32 24.29 2.03
C GLY A 516 -3.80 24.05 3.46
N ALA A 517 -5.07 24.36 3.71
CA ALA A 517 -5.71 24.15 5.01
C ALA A 517 -6.42 22.81 5.04
N LEU A 518 -6.20 22.03 6.10
CA LEU A 518 -6.90 20.79 6.38
C LEU A 518 -7.87 20.98 7.54
N SER A 519 -9.01 20.30 7.48
CA SER A 519 -9.95 20.24 8.59
C SER A 519 -10.69 18.91 8.64
N ILE A 520 -10.97 18.42 9.85
CA ILE A 520 -11.79 17.23 10.06
C ILE A 520 -13.19 17.67 10.50
N SER A 521 -14.20 17.35 9.70
CA SER A 521 -15.58 17.73 9.96
C SER A 521 -16.19 16.97 11.16
N GLY A 522 -17.33 17.47 11.67
CA GLY A 522 -18.06 16.86 12.79
C GLY A 522 -18.51 15.41 12.55
N ASP A 523 -18.70 15.04 11.29
CA ASP A 523 -19.07 13.70 10.81
C ASP A 523 -17.86 12.85 10.37
N GLY A 524 -16.64 13.30 10.62
CA GLY A 524 -15.42 12.49 10.44
C GLY A 524 -14.87 12.46 9.02
N ARG A 525 -15.05 13.54 8.25
CA ARG A 525 -14.50 13.68 6.89
C ARG A 525 -13.30 14.62 6.92
N LEU A 526 -12.24 14.26 6.22
CA LEU A 526 -11.04 15.05 6.07
C LEU A 526 -11.17 15.91 4.82
N LEU A 527 -11.11 17.22 5.01
CA LEU A 527 -11.37 18.23 4.00
C LEU A 527 -10.15 19.12 3.80
N ARG A 528 -9.94 19.60 2.57
CA ARG A 528 -8.83 20.47 2.18
C ARG A 528 -9.30 21.72 1.45
N TRP A 529 -8.73 22.87 1.79
CA TRP A 529 -8.87 24.13 1.05
C TRP A 529 -7.51 24.58 0.54
N THR A 530 -7.44 24.93 -0.74
CA THR A 530 -6.21 25.38 -1.39
C THR A 530 -6.21 26.88 -1.65
N GLU A 531 -7.37 27.51 -1.74
CA GLU A 531 -7.54 28.93 -2.02
C GLU A 531 -8.91 29.44 -1.56
N PRO A 532 -9.06 30.73 -1.21
CA PRO A 532 -10.30 31.27 -0.64
C PRO A 532 -11.47 31.37 -1.65
N THR A 533 -11.18 31.27 -2.94
CA THR A 533 -12.16 31.31 -4.04
C THR A 533 -12.82 29.97 -4.30
N LYS A 534 -12.34 28.88 -3.69
CA LYS A 534 -12.85 27.52 -3.92
C LYS A 534 -13.29 26.84 -2.61
N GLY A 535 -14.28 25.97 -2.74
CA GLY A 535 -14.79 25.12 -1.66
C GLY A 535 -13.86 23.97 -1.30
N ALA A 536 -14.29 23.16 -0.35
CA ALA A 536 -13.47 22.09 0.20
C ALA A 536 -13.34 20.90 -0.76
N ASP A 537 -12.13 20.37 -0.90
CA ASP A 537 -11.89 19.04 -1.45
C ASP A 537 -12.01 17.99 -0.34
N GLU A 538 -12.83 16.97 -0.53
CA GLU A 538 -12.83 15.79 0.35
C GLU A 538 -11.62 14.90 0.01
N LEU A 539 -10.79 14.66 1.02
CA LEU A 539 -9.58 13.83 0.92
C LEU A 539 -9.76 12.45 1.56
N ALA A 540 -10.61 12.32 2.57
CA ALA A 540 -10.96 11.04 3.18
C ALA A 540 -12.28 11.13 3.95
N ASP A 541 -12.92 10.00 4.20
CA ASP A 541 -14.11 9.88 5.05
C ASP A 541 -13.93 8.85 6.18
N ASN A 542 -14.91 8.79 7.08
CA ASN A 542 -14.99 7.76 8.13
C ASN A 542 -13.83 7.74 9.15
N LEU A 543 -13.25 8.89 9.50
CA LEU A 543 -12.25 9.01 10.57
C LEU A 543 -12.84 8.80 11.99
N GLY A 544 -14.17 8.65 12.10
CA GLY A 544 -14.89 8.56 13.35
C GLY A 544 -15.03 9.92 14.06
N LYS A 545 -15.48 9.89 15.31
CA LYS A 545 -15.56 11.10 16.16
C LYS A 545 -14.31 11.21 17.02
N GLY A 546 -13.83 12.42 17.23
CA GLY A 546 -12.66 12.66 18.05
C GLY A 546 -12.23 14.11 18.09
N LYS A 547 -11.12 14.32 18.79
CA LYS A 547 -10.36 15.56 18.86
C LYS A 547 -9.12 15.44 17.97
N LEU A 548 -8.73 16.54 17.33
CA LEU A 548 -7.40 16.67 16.72
C LEU A 548 -6.40 16.93 17.85
N TRP A 549 -5.51 15.98 18.09
CA TRP A 549 -4.49 16.08 19.15
C TRP A 549 -3.22 16.76 18.66
N TRP A 550 -2.87 16.55 17.39
CA TRP A 550 -1.69 17.10 16.74
C TRP A 550 -1.82 16.99 15.22
N GLY A 551 -1.21 17.91 14.47
CA GLY A 551 -1.07 17.85 13.02
C GLY A 551 0.27 18.45 12.59
N ALA A 552 0.96 17.78 11.68
CA ALA A 552 2.21 18.28 11.13
C ALA A 552 1.96 19.53 10.27
N ALA A 553 2.71 20.59 10.52
CA ALA A 553 2.70 21.80 9.68
C ALA A 553 3.48 21.59 8.37
N GLU A 554 4.48 20.72 8.41
CA GLU A 554 5.32 20.39 7.25
C GLU A 554 4.77 19.18 6.49
N CYS A 555 5.19 19.11 5.23
CA CYS A 555 4.83 18.04 4.30
C CYS A 555 6.08 17.62 3.55
N VAL A 556 6.39 16.33 3.54
CA VAL A 556 7.53 15.75 2.83
C VAL A 556 6.99 14.93 1.67
N GLN A 557 7.33 15.31 0.44
CA GLN A 557 6.86 14.62 -0.78
C GLN A 557 5.32 14.46 -0.88
N GLY A 558 4.55 15.43 -0.39
CA GLY A 558 3.08 15.33 -0.40
C GLY A 558 2.49 14.51 0.75
N LYS A 559 3.32 13.98 1.65
CA LYS A 559 2.91 13.21 2.82
C LYS A 559 2.95 14.07 4.09
N THR A 560 1.85 14.04 4.84
CA THR A 560 1.71 14.69 6.14
C THR A 560 1.12 13.72 7.17
N SER A 561 1.26 14.02 8.45
CA SER A 561 0.80 13.17 9.54
C SER A 561 0.00 13.97 10.57
N PHE A 562 -0.96 13.31 11.21
CA PHE A 562 -1.76 13.92 12.29
C PHE A 562 -2.28 12.86 13.25
N ILE A 563 -2.64 13.28 14.47
CA ILE A 563 -3.25 12.41 15.48
C ILE A 563 -4.68 12.87 15.72
N TYR A 564 -5.63 11.96 15.51
CA TYR A 564 -7.04 12.21 15.69
C TYR A 564 -7.73 11.03 16.38
N GLY A 565 -8.69 11.33 17.26
CA GLY A 565 -9.51 10.29 17.87
C GLY A 565 -10.03 10.65 19.25
N LEU A 566 -10.66 9.67 19.90
CA LEU A 566 -11.10 9.79 21.29
C LEU A 566 -9.90 9.68 22.23
N GLN A 567 -10.04 10.23 23.43
CA GLN A 567 -9.01 10.23 24.46
C GLN A 567 -8.49 8.81 24.80
N GLU A 568 -9.37 7.82 24.80
CA GLU A 568 -9.03 6.43 25.11
C GLU A 568 -8.54 5.64 23.90
N ARG A 569 -8.77 6.13 22.68
CA ARG A 569 -8.44 5.45 21.42
C ARG A 569 -7.94 6.45 20.38
N PRO A 570 -6.82 7.16 20.63
CA PRO A 570 -6.22 8.01 19.62
C PRO A 570 -5.66 7.15 18.48
N ARG A 571 -5.65 7.70 17.28
CA ARG A 571 -5.03 7.07 16.10
C ARG A 571 -4.06 8.05 15.46
N PHE A 572 -2.94 7.50 15.00
CA PHE A 572 -2.00 8.21 14.17
C PHE A 572 -2.40 8.00 12.70
N TYR A 573 -2.46 9.08 11.95
CA TYR A 573 -2.85 9.08 10.54
C TYR A 573 -1.70 9.60 9.70
N ARG A 574 -1.44 8.90 8.59
CA ARG A 574 -0.51 9.33 7.54
C ARG A 574 -1.30 9.54 6.26
N LEU A 575 -1.24 10.75 5.74
CA LEU A 575 -1.97 11.21 4.57
C LEU A 575 -1.00 11.50 3.44
N ASP A 576 -1.14 10.81 2.32
CA ASP A 576 -0.59 11.25 1.05
C ASP A 576 -1.63 12.13 0.34
N ILE A 577 -1.36 13.43 0.30
CA ILE A 577 -2.30 14.43 -0.24
C ILE A 577 -2.42 14.30 -1.76
N ALA A 578 -1.32 13.92 -2.45
CA ALA A 578 -1.29 13.79 -3.90
C ALA A 578 -2.08 12.54 -4.34
N GLN A 579 -1.78 11.40 -3.71
CA GLN A 579 -2.40 10.12 -4.02
C GLN A 579 -3.77 9.94 -3.36
N ARG A 580 -4.16 10.85 -2.46
CA ARG A 580 -5.40 10.77 -1.66
C ARG A 580 -5.51 9.44 -0.91
N THR A 581 -4.40 8.98 -0.34
CA THR A 581 -4.37 7.78 0.47
C THR A 581 -4.20 8.16 1.94
N LEU A 582 -5.02 7.55 2.79
CA LEU A 582 -4.97 7.76 4.23
C LEU A 582 -4.72 6.40 4.91
N ARG A 583 -3.63 6.30 5.65
CA ARG A 583 -3.33 5.15 6.51
C ARG A 583 -3.51 5.55 7.97
N ALA A 584 -4.01 4.62 8.77
CA ALA A 584 -4.22 4.83 10.19
C ALA A 584 -3.54 3.71 10.99
N SER A 585 -2.82 4.06 12.04
CA SER A 585 -2.25 3.15 13.02
C SER A 585 -2.80 3.46 14.42
N GLY A 586 -3.00 2.41 15.23
CA GLY A 586 -3.39 2.57 16.62
C GLY A 586 -2.23 3.13 17.45
N LEU A 587 -2.49 4.15 18.26
CA LEU A 587 -1.48 4.69 19.18
C LEU A 587 -1.46 3.86 20.47
N GLN A 588 -0.27 3.39 20.84
CA GLN A 588 -0.02 2.65 22.07
C GLN A 588 0.17 3.62 23.25
N CYS A 589 -0.88 4.39 23.58
CA CYS A 589 -0.88 5.30 24.71
C CYS A 589 -2.25 5.31 25.38
N ALA A 590 -2.31 4.85 26.64
CA ALA A 590 -3.56 4.79 27.39
C ALA A 590 -3.95 6.17 27.94
N LYS A 591 -5.19 6.60 27.64
CA LYS A 591 -5.82 7.84 28.18
C LYS A 591 -4.98 9.09 27.94
N MET A 592 -4.87 9.46 26.67
CA MET A 592 -4.10 10.61 26.20
C MET A 592 -4.55 11.91 26.90
N GLN A 593 -3.61 12.70 27.41
CA GLN A 593 -3.85 14.03 27.96
C GLN A 593 -3.39 15.12 27.00
N GLY A 594 -2.28 14.88 26.29
CA GLY A 594 -1.73 15.82 25.32
C GLY A 594 -0.74 15.18 24.36
N VAL A 595 -0.38 15.93 23.32
CA VAL A 595 0.69 15.61 22.38
C VAL A 595 1.62 16.82 22.28
N ALA A 596 2.90 16.56 22.12
CA ALA A 596 3.89 17.57 21.80
C ALA A 596 4.85 17.06 20.72
N TYR A 597 5.41 17.97 19.93
CA TYR A 597 6.49 17.67 18.99
C TYR A 597 7.68 18.57 19.33
N HIS A 598 8.85 17.99 19.52
CA HIS A 598 10.07 18.73 19.82
C HIS A 598 11.31 17.95 19.38
N ASN A 599 12.28 18.63 18.74
CA ASN A 599 13.53 18.06 18.24
C ASN A 599 13.37 16.76 17.45
N GLY A 600 12.44 16.72 16.50
CA GLY A 600 12.22 15.55 15.65
C GLY A 600 11.50 14.38 16.34
N MET A 601 11.01 14.56 17.57
CA MET A 601 10.32 13.51 18.32
C MET A 601 8.90 13.94 18.68
N LEU A 602 7.98 12.99 18.57
CA LEU A 602 6.59 13.17 19.01
C LEU A 602 6.42 12.55 20.40
N PHE A 603 5.74 13.25 21.30
CA PHE A 603 5.47 12.78 22.65
C PHE A 603 3.98 12.67 22.86
N CYS A 604 3.51 11.54 23.36
CA CYS A 604 2.16 11.41 23.90
C CYS A 604 2.23 11.45 25.43
N VAL A 605 1.48 12.35 26.03
CA VAL A 605 1.37 12.48 27.49
C VAL A 605 0.16 11.69 27.95
N GLY A 606 0.39 10.61 28.70
CA GLY A 606 -0.64 9.82 29.39
C GLY A 606 -0.69 10.14 30.88
N ARG A 607 -1.57 9.45 31.63
CA ARG A 607 -1.69 9.65 33.07
C ARG A 607 -0.49 9.04 33.82
N GLY A 608 0.53 9.87 34.08
CA GLY A 608 1.74 9.48 34.81
C GLY A 608 2.83 8.80 33.95
N VAL A 609 2.63 8.74 32.63
CA VAL A 609 3.56 8.13 31.67
C VAL A 609 3.68 9.02 30.43
N LEU A 610 4.88 9.11 29.87
CA LEU A 610 5.20 9.76 28.60
C LEU A 610 5.60 8.67 27.60
N GLY A 611 4.93 8.63 26.46
CA GLY A 611 5.36 7.80 25.33
C GLY A 611 6.12 8.65 24.32
N LEU A 612 7.29 8.17 23.90
CA LEU A 612 8.06 8.72 22.79
C LEU A 612 7.64 7.97 21.53
N LEU A 613 7.21 8.71 20.51
CA LEU A 613 6.65 8.19 19.28
C LEU A 613 7.51 8.62 18.09
N HIS A 614 7.77 7.69 17.19
CA HIS A 614 8.44 8.00 15.93
C HIS A 614 7.54 8.92 15.09
N PRO A 615 8.03 10.08 14.61
CA PRO A 615 7.19 11.12 14.01
C PRO A 615 6.53 10.69 12.68
N GLU A 616 7.13 9.75 11.95
CA GLU A 616 6.60 9.32 10.65
C GLU A 616 5.66 8.12 10.73
N THR A 617 5.85 7.24 11.71
CA THR A 617 5.14 5.95 11.81
C THR A 617 4.10 5.95 12.95
N GLY A 618 4.26 6.84 13.93
CA GLY A 618 3.47 6.84 15.15
C GLY A 618 3.80 5.69 16.10
N GLU A 619 4.85 4.92 15.84
CA GLU A 619 5.25 3.78 16.66
C GLU A 619 5.87 4.22 17.98
N LEU A 620 5.51 3.52 19.05
CA LEU A 620 6.07 3.74 20.38
C LEU A 620 7.53 3.27 20.42
N VAL A 621 8.43 4.23 20.55
CA VAL A 621 9.88 3.99 20.70
C VAL A 621 10.18 3.58 22.15
N ARG A 622 9.63 4.31 23.12
CA ARG A 622 9.89 4.11 24.55
C ARG A 622 8.81 4.77 25.42
N GLU A 623 8.56 4.21 26.59
CA GLU A 623 7.81 4.87 27.66
C GLU A 623 8.72 5.34 28.80
N VAL A 624 8.38 6.49 29.39
CA VAL A 624 9.08 7.11 30.51
C VAL A 624 8.05 7.48 31.58
N ALA A 625 8.28 7.09 32.83
CA ALA A 625 7.40 7.50 33.93
C ALA A 625 7.56 9.00 34.22
N VAL A 626 6.43 9.70 34.40
CA VAL A 626 6.46 11.09 34.85
C VAL A 626 6.84 11.12 36.35
N PRO A 627 7.84 11.90 36.78
CA PRO A 627 8.21 11.98 38.19
C PRO A 627 7.04 12.42 39.07
N ARG A 628 6.98 11.91 40.31
CA ARG A 628 5.93 12.26 41.27
C ARG A 628 5.98 13.76 41.59
N GLY A 629 4.83 14.43 41.55
CA GLY A 629 4.70 15.87 41.83
C GLY A 629 4.45 16.72 40.58
N LEU A 630 5.02 16.32 39.44
CA LEU A 630 4.85 17.01 38.16
C LEU A 630 3.46 16.79 37.58
N ARG A 631 2.80 17.89 37.20
CA ARG A 631 1.50 17.89 36.53
C ARG A 631 1.63 18.46 35.13
N TRP A 632 1.14 17.73 34.15
CA TRP A 632 1.05 18.22 32.78
C TRP A 632 0.12 19.44 32.71
N LYS A 633 0.51 20.45 31.92
CA LYS A 633 -0.27 21.67 31.70
C LYS A 633 -0.63 21.88 30.24
N SER A 634 0.36 21.85 29.34
CA SER A 634 0.18 22.16 27.92
C SER A 634 1.36 21.70 27.11
N GLY A 635 1.13 21.20 25.89
CA GLY A 635 2.20 20.76 24.99
C GLY A 635 3.25 19.91 25.72
N ARG A 636 4.50 20.38 25.69
CA ARG A 636 5.64 19.76 26.35
C ARG A 636 5.90 20.25 27.78
N PHE A 637 5.03 21.06 28.37
CA PHE A 637 5.26 21.78 29.62
C PHE A 637 4.53 21.15 30.81
N PHE A 638 5.26 21.02 31.91
CA PHE A 638 4.83 20.48 33.19
C PHE A 638 5.05 21.51 34.28
N ILE A 639 4.29 21.40 35.38
CA ILE A 639 4.46 22.24 36.56
C ILE A 639 4.68 21.38 37.79
N ASP A 640 5.66 21.77 38.61
CA ASP A 640 5.89 21.25 39.96
C ASP A 640 5.51 22.34 40.97
N GLY A 641 4.52 22.03 41.82
CA GLY A 641 3.93 23.02 42.73
C GLY A 641 3.29 24.23 42.00
N PRO A 642 3.24 25.41 42.65
CA PRO A 642 2.60 26.60 42.09
C PRO A 642 3.51 27.49 41.25
N LYS A 643 4.82 27.24 41.21
CA LYS A 643 5.80 28.16 40.60
C LYS A 643 6.81 27.50 39.67
N GLN A 644 7.22 26.25 39.84
CA GLN A 644 8.30 25.70 39.02
C GLN A 644 7.77 25.05 37.74
N TRP A 645 8.14 25.59 36.58
CA TRP A 645 7.82 25.00 35.28
C TRP A 645 8.96 24.11 34.79
N HIS A 646 8.62 23.06 34.05
CA HIS A 646 9.55 22.15 33.38
C HIS A 646 9.16 22.00 31.92
N ALA A 647 10.15 21.89 31.04
CA ALA A 647 9.97 21.59 29.62
C ALA A 647 10.47 20.18 29.32
N LEU A 648 9.66 19.41 28.61
CA LEU A 648 10.06 18.11 28.07
C LEU A 648 10.97 18.33 26.86
N SER A 649 12.15 17.73 26.91
CA SER A 649 13.18 17.77 25.87
C SER A 649 13.52 16.35 25.43
N SER A 650 14.07 16.20 24.23
CA SER A 650 14.65 14.92 23.76
C SER A 650 15.99 15.16 23.09
N ASN A 651 16.88 14.20 23.28
CA ASN A 651 18.16 14.08 22.58
C ASN A 651 18.13 13.01 21.47
N GLY A 652 16.94 12.50 21.12
CA GLY A 652 16.73 11.43 20.14
C GLY A 652 16.65 10.02 20.74
N GLU A 653 17.24 9.78 21.91
CA GLU A 653 17.26 8.46 22.58
C GLU A 653 16.51 8.45 23.92
N ASN A 654 16.48 9.59 24.61
CA ASN A 654 15.83 9.78 25.92
C ASN A 654 15.01 11.07 25.93
N ALA A 655 14.05 11.13 26.86
CA ALA A 655 13.32 12.34 27.19
C ALA A 655 13.68 12.82 28.60
N THR A 656 13.93 14.12 28.75
CA THR A 656 14.26 14.79 30.02
C THR A 656 13.25 15.90 30.32
N LEU A 657 12.97 16.13 31.59
CA LEU A 657 12.10 17.21 32.05
C LEU A 657 12.94 18.29 32.73
N ASP A 658 13.38 19.26 31.93
CA ASP A 658 14.33 20.27 32.36
C ASP A 658 13.61 21.46 33.01
N PRO A 659 14.06 21.95 34.17
CA PRO A 659 13.44 23.10 34.82
C PRO A 659 13.63 24.36 33.98
N LEU A 660 12.56 25.15 33.84
CA LEU A 660 12.61 26.47 33.22
C LEU A 660 13.16 27.49 34.23
N PRO A 661 13.97 28.47 33.77
CA PRO A 661 14.77 29.31 34.65
C PRO A 661 13.97 30.30 35.52
N HIS A 662 12.75 30.68 35.12
CA HIS A 662 11.90 31.66 35.81
C HIS A 662 10.42 31.27 35.65
N SER A 663 9.49 31.88 36.42
CA SER A 663 8.05 31.54 36.40
C SER A 663 7.11 32.76 36.31
N GLY A 664 7.62 33.90 35.82
CA GLY A 664 6.97 35.20 35.93
C GLY A 664 7.31 35.93 37.23
N SER A 665 6.74 37.12 37.44
CA SER A 665 6.93 37.88 38.69
C SER A 665 6.03 37.30 39.80
N SER A 666 6.34 37.59 41.07
CA SER A 666 5.50 37.11 42.17
C SER A 666 4.07 37.72 42.15
N GLU A 667 3.89 38.87 41.51
CA GLU A 667 2.60 39.56 41.37
C GLU A 667 1.83 39.17 40.10
N ASP A 668 2.53 38.66 39.08
CA ASP A 668 1.94 38.25 37.80
C ASP A 668 2.62 36.95 37.28
N PRO A 669 2.29 35.79 37.87
CA PRO A 669 2.91 34.51 37.51
C PRO A 669 2.44 34.01 36.15
N TRP A 670 3.23 33.12 35.55
CA TRP A 670 2.82 32.42 34.33
C TRP A 670 1.69 31.43 34.59
N VAL A 671 0.67 31.47 33.74
CA VAL A 671 -0.50 30.59 33.79
C VAL A 671 -0.53 29.56 32.66
N HIS A 672 0.18 29.82 31.56
CA HIS A 672 0.26 28.92 30.41
C HIS A 672 1.56 29.11 29.62
N ILE A 673 2.11 28.03 29.07
CA ILE A 673 3.31 28.04 28.21
C ILE A 673 3.08 27.18 26.98
N TRP A 674 3.54 27.63 25.82
CA TRP A 674 3.55 26.87 24.57
C TRP A 674 4.77 27.22 23.70
N ASP A 675 5.07 26.40 22.71
CA ASP A 675 6.09 26.70 21.71
C ASP A 675 5.48 27.40 20.50
N GLY A 676 6.19 28.35 19.91
CA GLY A 676 5.83 29.01 18.65
C GLY A 676 6.89 28.78 17.58
N VAL A 677 6.47 28.42 16.37
CA VAL A 677 7.35 28.22 15.21
C VAL A 677 8.00 29.55 14.84
N GLY A 678 9.33 29.55 14.69
CA GLY A 678 10.09 30.77 14.37
C GLY A 678 10.32 31.73 15.54
N MET A 679 9.86 31.39 16.75
CA MET A 679 10.13 32.17 17.96
C MET A 679 11.45 31.70 18.61
N GLU A 680 12.20 32.63 19.21
CA GLU A 680 13.41 32.32 19.99
C GLU A 680 13.04 31.74 21.37
N GLY A 681 12.44 30.55 21.39
CA GLY A 681 12.08 29.82 22.60
C GLY A 681 10.60 29.91 23.00
N PRO A 682 10.22 29.25 24.10
CA PRO A 682 8.83 29.13 24.52
C PRO A 682 8.18 30.46 24.89
N VAL A 683 6.88 30.55 24.66
CA VAL A 683 6.04 31.72 24.93
C VAL A 683 5.21 31.46 26.19
N ALA A 684 5.17 32.44 27.09
CA ALA A 684 4.41 32.38 28.33
C ALA A 684 3.32 33.46 28.40
N LEU A 685 2.13 33.06 28.83
CA LEU A 685 1.02 33.94 29.20
C LEU A 685 1.03 34.14 30.73
N THR A 686 0.99 35.39 31.17
CA THR A 686 0.87 35.77 32.59
C THR A 686 -0.60 35.84 33.02
N ARG A 687 -0.87 35.82 34.33
CA ARG A 687 -2.22 35.92 34.90
C ARG A 687 -2.96 37.19 34.44
N GLN A 688 -2.25 38.31 34.30
CA GLN A 688 -2.79 39.60 33.85
C GLN A 688 -2.85 39.72 32.31
N GLY A 689 -2.62 38.64 31.56
CA GLY A 689 -2.79 38.61 30.11
C GLY A 689 -1.63 39.22 29.31
N ALA A 690 -0.44 39.31 29.89
CA ALA A 690 0.77 39.67 29.15
C ALA A 690 1.41 38.41 28.53
N ILE A 691 1.93 38.55 27.30
CA ILE A 691 2.69 37.50 26.61
C ILE A 691 4.16 37.88 26.58
N SER A 692 5.05 36.93 26.92
CA SER A 692 6.50 37.11 26.91
C SER A 692 7.23 35.89 26.34
N VAL A 693 8.43 36.08 25.78
CA VAL A 693 9.32 34.97 25.36
C VAL A 693 10.23 34.62 26.53
N ILE A 694 10.28 33.34 26.91
CA ILE A 694 11.03 32.89 28.08
C ILE A 694 12.54 33.09 27.91
N ALA A 695 13.08 32.95 26.69
CA ALA A 695 14.49 33.18 26.43
C ALA A 695 14.91 34.67 26.51
N GLN A 696 13.97 35.60 26.55
CA GLN A 696 14.22 37.05 26.67
C GLN A 696 13.53 37.60 27.94
N PRO A 697 14.07 37.34 29.14
CA PRO A 697 13.44 37.73 30.40
C PRO A 697 13.14 39.23 30.45
N GLY A 698 11.90 39.58 30.82
CA GLY A 698 11.45 40.97 30.96
C GLY A 698 10.90 41.62 29.69
N LYS A 699 11.07 41.01 28.51
CA LYS A 699 10.49 41.54 27.26
C LYS A 699 9.06 41.03 27.08
N THR A 700 8.10 41.95 27.24
CA THR A 700 6.70 41.69 26.91
C THR A 700 6.50 41.86 25.40
N ILE A 701 6.00 40.82 24.72
CA ILE A 701 5.64 40.86 23.30
C ILE A 701 4.35 41.66 23.12
N LEU A 702 3.36 41.33 23.93
CA LEU A 702 1.99 41.83 23.81
C LEU A 702 1.35 41.94 25.20
N ARG A 703 0.53 42.97 25.38
CA ARG A 703 -0.33 43.14 26.56
C ARG A 703 -1.68 43.65 26.10
N PHE A 704 -2.75 43.02 26.58
CA PHE A 704 -4.09 43.57 26.37
C PHE A 704 -4.24 44.87 27.20
N PRO A 705 -4.73 45.98 26.61
CA PRO A 705 -4.69 47.29 27.26
C PRO A 705 -5.58 47.39 28.51
N GLU A 706 -6.61 46.56 28.65
CA GLU A 706 -7.50 46.58 29.80
C GLU A 706 -6.98 45.71 30.96
N LYS A 707 -7.36 46.06 32.20
CA LYS A 707 -6.93 45.33 33.39
C LYS A 707 -7.65 43.98 33.50
N ILE A 708 -6.88 42.91 33.32
CA ILE A 708 -7.32 41.51 33.47
C ILE A 708 -6.97 41.02 34.89
N ASP A 709 -7.91 40.35 35.55
CA ASP A 709 -7.68 39.74 36.88
C ASP A 709 -7.25 38.27 36.76
N GLN A 710 -7.84 37.56 35.80
CA GLN A 710 -7.53 36.17 35.47
C GLN A 710 -7.69 35.92 33.98
N CYS A 711 -6.92 35.00 33.42
CA CYS A 711 -7.10 34.53 32.06
C CYS A 711 -6.81 33.03 31.94
N HIS A 712 -7.40 32.41 30.92
CA HIS A 712 -7.12 31.03 30.55
C HIS A 712 -7.03 30.88 29.03
N VAL A 713 -6.10 30.05 28.58
CA VAL A 713 -5.94 29.72 27.17
C VAL A 713 -7.00 28.68 26.79
N ASN A 714 -7.84 29.02 25.82
CA ASN A 714 -8.86 28.13 25.27
C ASN A 714 -8.24 27.20 24.22
N TRP A 715 -7.39 27.77 23.37
CA TRP A 715 -6.81 27.11 22.21
C TRP A 715 -5.55 27.82 21.76
N VAL A 716 -4.60 27.06 21.20
CA VAL A 716 -3.39 27.56 20.55
C VAL A 716 -3.32 26.91 19.18
N SER A 717 -2.99 27.68 18.14
CA SER A 717 -2.79 27.16 16.80
C SER A 717 -1.64 26.16 16.76
N PRO A 718 -1.65 25.19 15.83
CA PRO A 718 -0.60 24.16 15.75
C PRO A 718 0.83 24.70 15.56
N ASP A 719 1.00 25.90 14.99
CA ASP A 719 2.29 26.59 14.90
C ASP A 719 2.63 27.45 16.13
N GLY A 720 1.72 27.56 17.10
CA GLY A 720 1.89 28.38 18.29
C GLY A 720 1.82 29.90 18.08
N LEU A 721 1.53 30.37 16.87
CA LEU A 721 1.51 31.79 16.55
C LEU A 721 0.17 32.48 16.82
N CYS A 722 -0.91 31.73 17.02
CA CYS A 722 -2.21 32.26 17.41
C CYS A 722 -2.73 31.58 18.68
N ALA A 723 -3.30 32.35 19.58
CA ALA A 723 -3.95 31.81 20.78
C ALA A 723 -5.28 32.50 21.05
N SER A 724 -6.30 31.70 21.37
CA SER A 724 -7.57 32.19 21.92
C SER A 724 -7.51 32.12 23.44
N VAL A 725 -7.77 33.25 24.09
CA VAL A 725 -7.68 33.41 25.54
C VAL A 725 -8.99 34.00 26.04
N THR A 726 -9.57 33.41 27.06
CA THR A 726 -10.67 34.02 27.79
C THR A 726 -10.09 34.79 28.97
N ALA A 727 -10.33 36.10 29.00
CA ALA A 727 -9.94 37.01 30.06
C ALA A 727 -11.15 37.38 30.92
N ILE A 728 -10.93 37.47 32.23
CA ILE A 728 -11.92 37.87 33.23
C ILE A 728 -11.44 39.18 33.87
N GLY A 729 -12.25 40.22 33.73
CA GLY A 729 -11.99 41.53 34.31
C GLY A 729 -12.43 41.63 35.78
N ARG A 730 -12.13 42.76 36.42
CA ARG A 730 -12.38 42.95 37.86
C ARG A 730 -13.85 43.00 38.26
N ARG A 731 -14.76 43.28 37.32
CA ARG A 731 -16.21 43.30 37.57
C ARG A 731 -16.87 41.97 37.18
N GLY A 732 -16.08 40.92 36.89
CA GLY A 732 -16.55 39.59 36.48
C GLY A 732 -16.93 39.49 35.01
N GLU A 733 -16.71 40.54 34.22
CA GLU A 733 -16.91 40.53 32.78
C GLU A 733 -15.93 39.56 32.10
N THR A 734 -16.47 38.74 31.21
CA THR A 734 -15.67 37.76 30.44
C THR A 734 -15.50 38.27 29.01
N VAL A 735 -14.25 38.35 28.55
CA VAL A 735 -13.88 38.82 27.21
C VAL A 735 -13.03 37.76 26.53
N ALA A 736 -13.41 37.37 25.31
CA ALA A 736 -12.58 36.51 24.46
C ALA A 736 -11.57 37.36 23.69
N LEU A 737 -10.30 37.00 23.80
CA LEU A 737 -9.16 37.64 23.19
C LEU A 737 -8.50 36.70 22.19
N GLN A 738 -8.06 37.24 21.06
CA GLN A 738 -7.21 36.54 20.11
C GLN A 738 -5.85 37.21 20.06
N TYR A 739 -4.82 36.47 20.43
CA TYR A 739 -3.43 36.88 20.28
C TYR A 739 -2.89 36.35 18.96
N ARG A 740 -2.20 37.20 18.21
CA ARG A 740 -1.43 36.85 17.01
C ARG A 740 0.01 37.28 17.25
N LEU A 741 0.92 36.31 17.22
CA LEU A 741 2.36 36.48 17.46
C LEU A 741 3.10 36.55 16.12
N GLY A 742 4.20 37.32 16.08
CA GLY A 742 4.99 37.56 14.88
C GLY A 742 5.54 38.99 14.83
N PRO A 743 6.01 39.47 13.68
CA PRO A 743 6.50 40.84 13.51
C PRO A 743 5.41 41.89 13.84
N ASP A 744 4.18 41.64 13.40
CA ASP A 744 3.01 42.48 13.63
C ASP A 744 2.14 41.91 14.76
N ALA A 745 2.77 41.65 15.90
CA ALA A 745 2.11 41.06 17.05
C ALA A 745 0.91 41.95 17.48
N GLN A 746 -0.29 41.37 17.57
CA GLN A 746 -1.51 42.09 17.93
C GLN A 746 -2.43 41.25 18.83
N VAL A 747 -3.29 41.94 19.59
CA VAL A 747 -4.32 41.32 20.41
C VAL A 747 -5.65 42.03 20.18
N ASP A 748 -6.67 41.28 19.79
CA ASP A 748 -7.99 41.78 19.46
C ASP A 748 -9.06 41.11 20.31
N ARG A 749 -10.17 41.83 20.54
CA ARG A 749 -11.41 41.19 21.00
C ARG A 749 -11.98 40.37 19.86
N HIS A 750 -12.34 39.12 20.14
CA HIS A 750 -12.94 38.23 19.14
C HIS A 750 -14.29 37.71 19.63
N TYR A 751 -15.21 37.50 18.69
CA TYR A 751 -16.52 36.91 18.95
C TYR A 751 -16.61 35.56 18.23
N GLY A 752 -16.70 34.48 19.01
CA GLY A 752 -16.71 33.09 18.51
C GLY A 752 -15.34 32.42 18.60
N ASP A 753 -15.18 31.27 17.95
CA ASP A 753 -13.90 30.57 17.87
C ASP A 753 -13.03 31.18 16.76
N ALA A 754 -11.75 31.40 17.03
CA ALA A 754 -10.82 32.00 16.08
C ALA A 754 -10.07 30.94 15.27
N LEU A 755 -9.93 31.14 13.96
CA LEU A 755 -9.12 30.29 13.10
C LEU A 755 -7.64 30.69 13.15
N ASP A 756 -6.76 29.70 12.92
CA ASP A 756 -5.37 29.95 12.53
C ASP A 756 -5.36 30.90 11.31
N GLY A 757 -4.52 31.93 11.32
CA GLY A 757 -4.47 32.93 10.24
C GLY A 757 -4.16 32.35 8.87
N ARG A 758 -3.35 31.28 8.80
CA ARG A 758 -3.02 30.56 7.55
C ARG A 758 -4.22 29.75 7.05
N VAL A 759 -5.00 29.20 7.96
CA VAL A 759 -6.27 28.53 7.63
C VAL A 759 -7.30 29.58 7.17
N ALA A 760 -7.44 30.68 7.90
CA ALA A 760 -8.38 31.76 7.58
C ALA A 760 -8.09 32.41 6.21
N ALA A 761 -6.82 32.51 5.81
CA ALA A 761 -6.43 33.03 4.50
C ALA A 761 -6.90 32.16 3.31
N LEU A 762 -7.11 30.86 3.54
CA LEU A 762 -7.49 29.88 2.52
C LEU A 762 -8.98 29.49 2.57
N VAL A 763 -9.66 29.80 3.66
CA VAL A 763 -11.04 29.36 3.91
C VAL A 763 -11.99 30.54 3.82
N ARG A 764 -12.88 30.50 2.83
CA ARG A 764 -14.06 31.39 2.78
C ARG A 764 -15.32 30.59 3.05
N GLN A 765 -15.88 30.69 4.25
CA GLN A 765 -17.09 29.94 4.61
C GLN A 765 -18.31 30.49 3.85
N THR A 766 -19.11 29.60 3.27
CA THR A 766 -20.42 29.94 2.69
C THR A 766 -21.51 29.35 3.58
N PRO A 767 -22.53 30.14 4.01
CA PRO A 767 -23.64 29.63 4.80
C PRO A 767 -24.35 28.48 4.10
N ILE A 768 -24.52 27.36 4.80
CA ILE A 768 -25.14 26.14 4.29
C ILE A 768 -26.45 25.91 5.02
N ARG A 769 -27.50 25.59 4.28
CA ARG A 769 -28.80 25.22 4.82
C ARG A 769 -28.90 23.71 4.81
N LYS A 770 -29.02 23.10 5.99
CA LYS A 770 -29.03 21.63 6.17
C LYS A 770 -30.30 21.10 6.82
N ARG A 771 -31.19 21.99 7.27
CA ARG A 771 -32.37 21.65 8.06
C ARG A 771 -33.63 22.00 7.28
N PHE A 772 -34.13 21.03 6.53
CA PHE A 772 -35.40 21.11 5.82
C PHE A 772 -36.35 20.05 6.36
N ALA A 773 -37.60 20.45 6.61
CA ALA A 773 -38.64 19.58 7.13
C ALA A 773 -39.37 18.84 6.00
N ALA A 774 -39.52 19.48 4.84
CA ALA A 774 -40.27 18.95 3.71
C ALA A 774 -39.82 19.60 2.40
N ILE A 775 -40.25 19.01 1.30
CA ILE A 775 -40.05 19.46 -0.08
C ILE A 775 -41.35 19.34 -0.86
N GLY A 776 -41.60 20.25 -1.79
CA GLY A 776 -42.81 20.27 -2.62
C GLY A 776 -42.72 21.34 -3.71
N LEU A 777 -43.86 21.76 -4.23
CA LEU A 777 -43.97 22.79 -5.26
C LEU A 777 -44.61 24.06 -4.70
N SER A 778 -44.06 25.23 -5.05
CA SER A 778 -44.72 26.52 -4.80
C SER A 778 -46.02 26.65 -5.59
N GLU A 779 -46.84 27.66 -5.28
CA GLU A 779 -48.03 28.02 -6.07
C GLU A 779 -47.68 28.31 -7.54
N SER A 780 -46.51 28.90 -7.79
CA SER A 780 -45.96 29.12 -9.14
C SER A 780 -45.38 27.85 -9.78
N GLY A 781 -45.50 26.70 -9.12
CA GLY A 781 -45.08 25.40 -9.63
C GLY A 781 -43.57 25.19 -9.65
N ARG A 782 -42.80 25.90 -8.82
CA ARG A 782 -41.34 25.79 -8.69
C ARG A 782 -40.96 24.89 -7.51
N LEU A 783 -39.81 24.23 -7.59
CA LEU A 783 -39.31 23.39 -6.50
C LEU A 783 -39.07 24.24 -5.23
N ALA A 784 -39.61 23.80 -4.10
CA ALA A 784 -39.53 24.53 -2.85
C ALA A 784 -39.32 23.63 -1.64
N LEU A 785 -38.61 24.16 -0.64
CA LEU A 785 -38.14 23.48 0.56
C LEU A 785 -38.68 24.19 1.80
N ARG A 786 -39.29 23.44 2.72
CA ARG A 786 -39.79 23.97 4.00
C ARG A 786 -38.70 23.94 5.06
N THR A 787 -38.50 25.07 5.72
CA THR A 787 -37.65 25.21 6.92
C THR A 787 -38.49 25.54 8.14
N ALA A 788 -37.89 25.52 9.34
CA ALA A 788 -38.55 25.98 10.56
C ALA A 788 -38.93 27.48 10.53
N LYS A 789 -38.29 28.28 9.67
CA LYS A 789 -38.46 29.75 9.60
C LYS A 789 -39.32 30.22 8.42
N GLY A 790 -39.75 29.31 7.53
CA GLY A 790 -40.47 29.66 6.30
C GLY A 790 -40.15 28.71 5.15
N VAL A 791 -40.51 29.10 3.92
CA VAL A 791 -40.32 28.30 2.70
C VAL A 791 -39.29 28.98 1.80
N LEU A 792 -38.42 28.17 1.18
CA LEU A 792 -37.49 28.62 0.15
C LEU A 792 -37.88 27.99 -1.18
N ALA A 793 -37.94 28.76 -2.26
CA ALA A 793 -38.14 28.23 -3.60
C ALA A 793 -36.89 28.43 -4.45
N VAL A 794 -36.67 27.53 -5.41
CA VAL A 794 -35.74 27.74 -6.51
C VAL A 794 -36.35 28.82 -7.42
N ASP A 795 -35.68 29.96 -7.52
CA ASP A 795 -36.06 31.11 -8.34
C ASP A 795 -34.91 31.49 -9.29
N TYR A 796 -35.20 32.30 -10.30
CA TYR A 796 -34.27 32.73 -11.32
C TYR A 796 -34.16 34.25 -11.31
N GLN A 797 -33.06 34.76 -10.74
CA GLN A 797 -32.73 36.19 -10.75
C GLN A 797 -31.77 36.48 -11.90
N GLY A 798 -32.31 36.99 -13.01
CA GLY A 798 -31.53 37.22 -14.23
C GLY A 798 -31.05 35.91 -14.86
N THR A 799 -29.74 35.68 -14.88
CA THR A 799 -29.10 34.45 -15.39
C THR A 799 -28.74 33.44 -14.29
N MET A 800 -29.11 33.70 -13.04
CA MET A 800 -28.71 32.89 -11.89
C MET A 800 -29.92 32.18 -11.28
N ALA A 801 -29.83 30.86 -11.10
CA ALA A 801 -30.73 30.12 -10.23
C ALA A 801 -30.33 30.37 -8.77
N VAL A 802 -31.28 30.62 -7.89
CA VAL A 802 -31.05 30.97 -6.48
C VAL A 802 -32.14 30.37 -5.57
N LEU A 803 -31.79 30.09 -4.31
CA LEU A 803 -32.76 29.71 -3.28
C LEU A 803 -33.28 30.96 -2.56
N CYS A 804 -34.51 31.39 -2.90
CA CYS A 804 -35.12 32.60 -2.36
C CYS A 804 -36.22 32.29 -1.34
N PRO A 805 -36.32 33.07 -0.24
CA PRO A 805 -37.44 32.97 0.68
C PRO A 805 -38.74 33.42 0.01
N LEU A 806 -39.80 32.63 0.16
CA LEU A 806 -41.15 33.05 -0.21
C LEU A 806 -41.77 33.89 0.91
N PRO A 807 -42.50 34.98 0.58
CA PRO A 807 -43.17 35.80 1.58
C PRO A 807 -44.34 35.06 2.24
N GLY A 808 -44.49 35.22 3.55
CA GLY A 808 -45.65 34.70 4.32
C GLY A 808 -45.63 33.19 4.62
N ARG A 809 -46.78 32.65 5.05
CA ARG A 809 -46.98 31.21 5.27
C ARG A 809 -47.29 30.52 3.93
N ALA A 810 -46.30 30.41 3.06
CA ALA A 810 -46.46 29.76 1.77
C ALA A 810 -46.90 28.28 1.91
N ILE A 811 -47.94 27.92 1.17
CA ILE A 811 -48.45 26.55 1.05
C ILE A 811 -47.66 25.84 -0.05
N LEU A 812 -47.28 24.59 0.19
CA LEU A 812 -46.60 23.75 -0.79
C LEU A 812 -47.58 22.73 -1.36
N ASN A 813 -47.71 22.71 -2.68
CA ASN A 813 -48.41 21.66 -3.39
C ASN A 813 -47.55 20.40 -3.40
N ARG A 814 -48.19 19.22 -3.34
CA ARG A 814 -47.50 17.91 -3.34
C ARG A 814 -46.39 17.82 -2.27
N GLU A 815 -46.59 18.43 -1.10
CA GLU A 815 -45.59 18.45 -0.04
C GLU A 815 -45.33 17.04 0.50
N ARG A 816 -44.04 16.66 0.60
CA ARG A 816 -43.59 15.43 1.23
C ARG A 816 -42.58 15.73 2.33
N PRO A 817 -42.73 15.16 3.54
CA PRO A 817 -41.78 15.33 4.61
C PRO A 817 -40.47 14.62 4.28
N PHE A 818 -39.36 15.16 4.81
CA PHE A 818 -38.09 14.45 4.82
C PHE A 818 -38.06 13.49 6.01
N GLU A 819 -38.17 12.20 5.74
CA GLU A 819 -38.16 11.16 6.76
C GLU A 819 -36.76 10.56 6.92
N THR A 820 -36.27 10.49 8.16
CA THR A 820 -34.98 9.87 8.48
C THR A 820 -35.25 8.49 9.08
N SER A 821 -35.12 7.42 8.30
CA SER A 821 -35.30 6.05 8.81
C SER A 821 -34.04 5.52 9.51
N ALA A 822 -34.18 4.53 10.39
CA ALA A 822 -33.05 3.81 10.98
C ALA A 822 -32.19 3.09 9.93
N ASN A 823 -32.79 2.74 8.78
CA ASN A 823 -32.15 2.19 7.58
C ASN A 823 -31.65 3.27 6.62
N GLY A 824 -31.82 4.57 6.91
CA GLY A 824 -31.40 5.69 6.07
C GLY A 824 -29.89 5.95 6.06
N ARG A 825 -29.11 5.03 6.65
CA ARG A 825 -27.66 5.08 6.71
C ARG A 825 -27.09 4.14 5.66
N ARG A 826 -26.61 4.69 4.55
CA ARG A 826 -25.89 3.97 3.50
C ARG A 826 -24.39 4.28 3.66
N GLY A 827 -23.64 3.32 4.21
CA GLY A 827 -22.24 3.50 4.61
C GLY A 827 -22.03 4.52 5.75
N SER A 828 -21.14 5.50 5.54
CA SER A 828 -20.88 6.61 6.48
C SER A 828 -21.94 7.72 6.39
N LEU A 829 -22.76 7.73 5.35
CA LEU A 829 -23.70 8.80 5.02
C LEU A 829 -25.09 8.54 5.62
N GLN A 830 -25.78 9.62 5.96
CA GLN A 830 -27.15 9.59 6.46
C GLN A 830 -28.01 10.51 5.62
N PHE A 831 -29.13 9.98 5.15
CA PHE A 831 -30.08 10.65 4.29
C PHE A 831 -31.43 10.83 4.99
N ALA A 832 -32.09 11.93 4.67
CA ALA A 832 -33.52 12.11 4.90
C ALA A 832 -34.22 12.11 3.54
N THR A 833 -35.23 11.28 3.37
CA THR A 833 -35.82 10.99 2.06
C THR A 833 -37.28 11.45 1.99
N ALA A 834 -37.67 12.05 0.87
CA ALA A 834 -39.04 12.37 0.51
C ALA A 834 -39.40 11.63 -0.79
N VAL A 835 -40.58 11.00 -0.87
CA VAL A 835 -40.97 10.12 -1.99
C VAL A 835 -42.33 10.52 -2.57
N TRP A 836 -42.44 10.47 -3.90
CA TRP A 836 -43.67 10.68 -4.67
C TRP A 836 -43.92 9.48 -5.60
N GLY A 837 -45.14 8.94 -5.56
CA GLY A 837 -45.51 7.74 -6.35
C GLY A 837 -44.62 6.54 -6.04
N ASP A 838 -44.41 5.68 -7.05
CA ASP A 838 -43.72 4.38 -6.89
C ASP A 838 -42.19 4.46 -6.94
N SER A 839 -41.55 5.63 -7.20
CA SER A 839 -40.07 5.70 -7.25
C SER A 839 -39.40 7.08 -7.34
N CYS A 840 -40.10 8.18 -7.64
CA CYS A 840 -39.48 9.51 -7.62
C CYS A 840 -39.15 9.92 -6.19
N ARG A 841 -37.89 10.29 -5.91
CA ARG A 841 -37.47 10.65 -4.55
C ARG A 841 -36.48 11.80 -4.51
N ALA A 842 -36.52 12.54 -3.42
CA ALA A 842 -35.52 13.53 -3.06
C ALA A 842 -34.80 13.09 -1.79
N GLU A 843 -33.47 13.06 -1.82
CA GLU A 843 -32.63 12.67 -0.69
C GLU A 843 -31.79 13.87 -0.22
N LEU A 844 -31.97 14.27 1.03
CA LEU A 844 -31.20 15.33 1.68
C LEU A 844 -30.09 14.70 2.53
N ASP A 845 -28.85 15.10 2.27
CA ASP A 845 -27.69 14.63 3.05
C ASP A 845 -27.22 15.64 4.11
N ARG A 846 -26.34 15.19 5.02
CA ARG A 846 -25.75 16.05 6.08
C ARG A 846 -24.70 17.04 5.59
N ARG A 847 -24.24 16.92 4.35
CA ARG A 847 -23.31 17.87 3.71
C ARG A 847 -24.06 19.13 3.27
N GLY A 848 -25.38 19.06 3.15
CA GLY A 848 -26.21 20.13 2.58
C GLY A 848 -26.36 19.96 1.08
N LEU A 849 -26.36 18.72 0.61
CA LEU A 849 -26.67 18.35 -0.76
C LEU A 849 -28.10 17.81 -0.84
N LEU A 850 -28.84 18.25 -1.84
CA LEU A 850 -30.15 17.71 -2.21
C LEU A 850 -30.01 16.91 -3.50
N HIS A 851 -30.29 15.62 -3.43
CA HIS A 851 -30.27 14.71 -4.57
C HIS A 851 -31.70 14.52 -5.07
N LEU A 852 -31.96 14.86 -6.32
CA LEU A 852 -33.23 14.68 -7.01
C LEU A 852 -33.10 13.45 -7.91
N ILE A 853 -33.86 12.40 -7.60
CA ILE A 853 -33.77 11.10 -8.25
C ILE A 853 -35.11 10.82 -8.92
N HIS A 854 -35.06 10.76 -10.25
CA HIS A 854 -36.20 10.47 -11.09
C HIS A 854 -36.44 8.95 -11.20
N HIS A 855 -37.68 8.52 -11.45
CA HIS A 855 -38.00 7.10 -11.61
C HIS A 855 -37.47 6.51 -12.93
N ASP A 856 -37.55 7.28 -14.01
CA ASP A 856 -36.97 6.94 -15.32
C ASP A 856 -35.44 7.09 -15.28
N PRO A 857 -34.66 6.00 -15.47
CA PRO A 857 -33.19 6.04 -15.53
C PRO A 857 -32.63 6.88 -16.68
N SER A 858 -33.43 7.22 -17.70
CA SER A 858 -33.02 8.07 -18.81
C SER A 858 -32.89 9.55 -18.41
N VAL A 859 -33.57 9.95 -17.33
CA VAL A 859 -33.49 11.31 -16.79
C VAL A 859 -32.30 11.40 -15.84
N PRO A 860 -31.32 12.29 -16.09
CA PRO A 860 -30.15 12.42 -15.23
C PRO A 860 -30.53 12.78 -13.79
N GLU A 861 -29.93 12.08 -12.82
CA GLU A 861 -30.03 12.46 -11.41
C GLU A 861 -29.33 13.80 -11.19
N VAL A 862 -29.94 14.70 -10.41
CA VAL A 862 -29.41 16.05 -10.16
C VAL A 862 -29.07 16.19 -8.69
N SER A 863 -27.87 16.68 -8.38
CA SER A 863 -27.46 16.98 -7.00
C SER A 863 -27.17 18.46 -6.84
N LEU A 864 -27.86 19.10 -5.90
CA LEU A 864 -27.83 20.55 -5.67
C LEU A 864 -27.13 20.89 -4.36
N VAL A 865 -26.29 21.91 -4.38
CA VAL A 865 -25.62 22.49 -3.21
C VAL A 865 -26.55 23.52 -2.55
N LEU A 866 -27.01 23.23 -1.33
CA LEU A 866 -27.93 24.09 -0.57
C LEU A 866 -27.19 25.19 0.19
N ALA A 867 -26.45 26.01 -0.55
CA ALA A 867 -25.71 27.16 -0.03
C ALA A 867 -26.42 28.49 -0.38
N GLU A 868 -26.11 29.56 0.35
CA GLU A 868 -26.58 30.90 -0.03
C GLU A 868 -25.88 31.42 -1.30
N GLY A 869 -26.65 32.12 -2.14
CA GLY A 869 -26.20 32.65 -3.43
C GLY A 869 -26.68 31.81 -4.62
N GLU A 870 -25.87 31.77 -5.69
CA GLU A 870 -26.15 30.99 -6.90
C GLU A 870 -26.23 29.48 -6.59
N LEU A 871 -27.34 28.87 -6.96
CA LEU A 871 -27.58 27.45 -6.84
C LEU A 871 -26.60 26.71 -7.76
N THR A 872 -25.87 25.77 -7.17
CA THR A 872 -24.86 24.97 -7.88
C THR A 872 -25.32 23.53 -7.93
N GLY A 873 -25.22 22.89 -9.09
CA GLY A 873 -25.61 21.51 -9.27
C GLY A 873 -24.72 20.73 -10.22
N ALA A 874 -24.74 19.41 -10.06
CA ALA A 874 -24.16 18.49 -11.04
C ALA A 874 -25.13 17.34 -11.32
N CYS A 875 -25.09 16.89 -12.57
CA CYS A 875 -25.96 15.86 -13.11
C CYS A 875 -25.19 14.56 -13.33
N SER A 876 -25.87 13.41 -13.29
CA SER A 876 -25.26 12.09 -13.51
C SER A 876 -24.62 11.93 -14.90
N ASN A 877 -25.04 12.72 -15.89
CA ASN A 877 -24.46 12.76 -17.24
C ASN A 877 -23.19 13.63 -17.36
N GLY A 878 -22.68 14.18 -16.25
CA GLY A 878 -21.45 14.99 -16.21
C GLY A 878 -21.65 16.50 -16.37
N GLN A 879 -22.86 16.97 -16.70
CA GLN A 879 -23.16 18.41 -16.79
C GLN A 879 -23.15 19.07 -15.40
N LYS A 880 -22.66 20.31 -15.32
CA LYS A 880 -22.54 21.09 -14.08
C LYS A 880 -22.99 22.53 -14.31
N PHE A 881 -23.55 23.19 -13.30
CA PHE A 881 -23.93 24.61 -13.34
C PHE A 881 -23.75 25.29 -11.98
N GLY A 882 -23.74 26.63 -12.00
CA GLY A 882 -23.75 27.47 -10.81
C GLY A 882 -22.40 28.12 -10.45
N ARG A 883 -22.18 28.31 -9.15
CA ARG A 883 -21.12 29.15 -8.58
C ARG A 883 -19.76 28.51 -8.73
N GLU A 884 -18.80 29.26 -9.28
CA GLU A 884 -17.42 28.80 -9.48
C GLU A 884 -16.75 28.26 -8.19
N TYR A 885 -17.12 28.82 -7.04
CA TYR A 885 -16.64 28.39 -5.73
C TYR A 885 -16.80 26.87 -5.50
N PHE A 886 -17.90 26.27 -5.97
CA PHE A 886 -18.13 24.83 -5.81
C PHE A 886 -17.65 24.02 -7.01
N LEU A 887 -17.32 24.65 -8.13
CA LEU A 887 -16.93 23.93 -9.34
C LEU A 887 -15.44 23.56 -9.29
N ARG A 888 -15.11 22.45 -9.95
CA ARG A 888 -13.72 22.01 -10.11
C ARG A 888 -13.19 22.50 -11.45
N ASP A 889 -11.90 22.83 -11.46
CA ASP A 889 -11.16 23.22 -12.66
C ASP A 889 -10.85 21.94 -13.45
N ASP A 890 -11.85 21.40 -14.15
CA ASP A 890 -11.65 20.35 -15.14
C ASP A 890 -11.48 21.03 -16.51
N GLU A 891 -10.61 20.49 -17.39
CA GLU A 891 -10.41 21.02 -18.74
C GLU A 891 -11.75 21.08 -19.50
N GLY A 892 -12.23 22.29 -19.80
CA GLY A 892 -13.40 22.51 -20.66
C GLY A 892 -14.58 23.31 -20.09
N TYR A 893 -14.53 23.80 -18.83
CA TYR A 893 -15.66 24.55 -18.27
C TYR A 893 -15.65 26.05 -18.64
N LEU A 894 -15.96 26.36 -19.91
CA LEU A 894 -16.34 27.71 -20.37
C LEU A 894 -17.80 27.69 -20.86
N GLN A 895 -18.76 27.45 -19.97
CA GLN A 895 -20.18 27.68 -20.30
C GLN A 895 -20.56 29.14 -20.04
N ARG A 896 -21.20 29.78 -21.03
CA ARG A 896 -21.71 31.16 -20.92
C ARG A 896 -22.85 31.21 -19.89
N ALA A 897 -23.00 32.30 -19.14
CA ALA A 897 -23.99 32.41 -18.06
C ALA A 897 -25.45 32.05 -18.44
N ALA A 898 -25.85 32.28 -19.70
CA ALA A 898 -27.16 31.88 -20.22
C ALA A 898 -27.36 30.34 -20.24
N GLN A 899 -26.32 29.58 -20.56
CA GLN A 899 -26.36 28.11 -20.59
C GLN A 899 -26.50 27.51 -19.19
N ARG A 900 -26.00 28.18 -18.14
CA ARG A 900 -26.13 27.72 -16.75
C ARG A 900 -27.57 27.76 -16.25
N ARG A 901 -28.32 28.80 -16.62
CA ARG A 901 -29.74 28.93 -16.29
C ARG A 901 -30.57 27.89 -17.02
N GLU A 902 -30.41 27.79 -18.34
CA GLU A 902 -31.13 26.83 -19.18
C GLU A 902 -30.92 25.40 -18.69
N LEU A 903 -29.68 25.03 -18.38
CA LEU A 903 -29.35 23.72 -17.83
C LEU A 903 -30.02 23.48 -16.46
N CYS A 904 -30.04 24.47 -15.56
CA CYS A 904 -30.73 24.33 -14.27
C CYS A 904 -32.26 24.21 -14.45
N GLU A 905 -32.85 25.03 -15.32
CA GLU A 905 -34.29 25.00 -15.65
C GLU A 905 -34.68 23.66 -16.26
N GLU A 906 -33.91 23.15 -17.22
CA GLU A 906 -34.16 21.86 -17.86
C GLU A 906 -34.07 20.72 -16.85
N THR A 907 -32.98 20.64 -16.08
CA THR A 907 -32.70 19.48 -15.22
C THR A 907 -33.59 19.44 -13.98
N VAL A 908 -33.82 20.58 -13.31
CA VAL A 908 -34.78 20.66 -12.19
C VAL A 908 -36.22 20.59 -12.70
N GLY A 909 -36.50 21.15 -13.89
CA GLY A 909 -37.81 21.16 -14.52
C GLY A 909 -38.35 19.76 -14.79
N ARG A 910 -37.53 18.86 -15.35
CA ARG A 910 -37.93 17.45 -15.57
C ARG A 910 -38.35 16.75 -14.27
N PHE A 911 -37.66 17.01 -13.16
CA PHE A 911 -38.06 16.47 -11.85
C PHE A 911 -39.36 17.09 -11.33
N VAL A 912 -39.56 18.41 -11.54
CA VAL A 912 -40.81 19.10 -11.19
C VAL A 912 -42.00 18.56 -11.99
N GLU A 913 -41.83 18.31 -13.29
CA GLU A 913 -42.85 17.69 -14.14
C GLU A 913 -43.22 16.30 -13.64
N ALA A 914 -42.23 15.51 -13.22
CA ALA A 914 -42.47 14.20 -12.63
C ALA A 914 -43.28 14.27 -11.31
N ILE A 915 -43.01 15.26 -10.45
CA ILE A 915 -43.83 15.50 -9.24
C ILE A 915 -45.26 15.90 -9.61
N ARG A 916 -45.46 16.66 -10.69
CA ARG A 916 -46.80 17.03 -11.16
C ARG A 916 -47.57 15.82 -11.70
N ALA A 917 -46.87 14.91 -12.38
CA ALA A 917 -47.43 13.70 -12.98
C ALA A 917 -47.59 12.54 -11.99
N ALA A 918 -46.86 12.57 -10.86
CA ALA A 918 -46.99 11.59 -9.79
C ALA A 918 -48.28 11.84 -9.01
N ASP A 919 -49.39 11.32 -9.55
CA ASP A 919 -50.65 11.12 -8.87
C ASP A 919 -51.37 9.87 -9.40
#